data_AF-A0A7V9JS39-F1
#
_entry.id   AF-A0A7V9JS39-F1
#
_cell.length_a   1.000
_cell.length_b   1.000
_cell.length_c   1.000
_cell.angle_alpha   90.00
_cell.angle_beta   90.00
_cell.angle_gamma   90.00
#
_symmetry.space_group_name_H-M   'P 1'
#
loop_
_entity.id
_entity.type
_entity.pdbx_description
1 polymer ?
#
loop_
_entity_poly.entity_id
_entity_poly.type
_entity_poly.pdbx_seq_one_letter_code
_entity_poly.pdbx_strand_id
1 'polypeptide(L)'
;MLNSDLVENFHAIYRQKQTGSLNVSGDDFNIRFLFQNGEVMAMDLGEDKEHLLADKLREYHRLDQAQHALVFATRERVQGSVSDIVRNLHLASDDEVTQITRAMVEDLLCHAFGGKIRHLQFNPAQGIESFNFDRSAVRLRIAVDTLLKTVETRVTEIQQVEQAVGGPDSVFAFAEGSENAGELSDYEKHVLNFVDGHRTVEDIAAACRDGNHNLSRIFFQLTKKGVVRKLTTRAKPVGQSSSATNPAGPGAAASASGSASPPARPMEKTVDVSGIPQGAASADPAPLPAYEPEPEPTGPNRTMLVVLVALLMLAVGVLLLVHNYEQKQARIREMQGEISDLASKREWNEALRKVDDLRGQAAGDVSAQQLVDDLAARLQVAMAAELTGIQKLVDVYEFDQARKRLSRLPPGQAVDDVRRKLVTAEETVTQIAVALAAKVTERLDANDVPSALRIIASKTKQEAAQATIVLERWRIKKLEEASNSGAPMNKRLEALNLVKVAQPSAGQKVTISSIEDDLRRQQGHLKEQVQRLQDLADKGDYEKVFGDIERLRLSEYVKGTPLQADLQKLEASANQVRRNVQSFREQVMSSVRDGEGSAALKELQASGDALLSRFPQATNRAATESLVKTLKDCLDAVEQPTESQQAALQLLIDRGDIDPDLKTAIEARMKGLSSIEAEANIELENSRRLLRDGNWGAAERKLEELIRKPEWQSTVAHRAAEKELADERTNSSRREVAQKELEQAIAKGDTSRATAIAREMGLKYLPMSIESLPSGADVWQSGKKIGTTPLVLNLPAADRVDLAFEMRMPGYHPKAVTGANAEGGWRLLTALERAPAAKAELGKTVTSLPAVAKDRIWVSNRAQAFAITATGDVQSYEFEAGDGTSSLNEPVYAPVTMFEDAVYIPTRENVAIRIGKKVERVPLSGSTDMPLAIFESPLLIDRRFLIIAGNDQAIQGVAERHASSRWSSESGAAFAAAPLVIGDRVLCVRVDGELRVLQAYDGKPLGGTALGSPVVAAWSVGGKSLAGLTANTAWSWDGAEVTTEPLPQTAMAGAESVLIGINGRVWLRSGSEWKDMGRVEGTITGSPVAWQDHVAVPIGTSMRVLGARGFGITQTADFLPAVVIGGKLAVVNQNGTVAVYEP
;
A
#
# COMPACT_ATOMS: atom_id res chain seq x y z
N MET A 1 -0.32 5.22 39.31
CA MET A 1 -1.05 6.51 39.40
C MET A 1 -0.26 7.56 38.64
N LEU A 2 -0.93 8.53 38.03
CA LEU A 2 -0.28 9.68 37.38
C LEU A 2 0.23 10.69 38.43
N ASN A 3 1.23 11.48 38.04
CA ASN A 3 1.74 12.61 38.81
C ASN A 3 0.67 13.72 38.89
N SER A 4 0.15 13.97 40.09
CA SER A 4 -0.93 14.93 40.35
C SER A 4 -0.63 16.33 39.83
N ASP A 5 0.60 16.79 40.03
CA ASP A 5 0.99 18.18 39.86
C ASP A 5 1.05 18.53 38.36
N LEU A 6 1.51 17.57 37.54
CA LEU A 6 1.50 17.69 36.08
C LEU A 6 0.07 17.69 35.52
N VAL A 7 -0.77 16.77 36.00
CA VAL A 7 -2.18 16.66 35.58
C VAL A 7 -2.95 17.93 35.94
N GLU A 8 -2.75 18.49 37.13
CA GLU A 8 -3.36 19.75 37.54
C GLU A 8 -2.91 20.92 36.66
N ASN A 9 -1.61 21.01 36.33
CA ASN A 9 -1.09 22.06 35.44
C ASN A 9 -1.65 21.95 34.02
N PHE A 10 -1.74 20.74 33.44
CA PHE A 10 -2.39 20.53 32.14
C PHE A 10 -3.86 20.98 32.16
N HIS A 11 -4.63 20.59 33.17
CA HIS A 11 -6.01 21.04 33.32
C HIS A 11 -6.13 22.55 33.63
N ALA A 12 -5.15 23.17 34.28
CA ALA A 12 -5.15 24.62 34.52
C ALA A 12 -4.92 25.40 33.22
N ILE A 13 -3.89 25.03 32.44
CA ILE A 13 -3.57 25.62 31.13
C ILE A 13 -4.75 25.48 30.16
N TYR A 14 -5.37 24.29 30.11
CA TYR A 14 -6.55 24.02 29.28
C TYR A 14 -7.76 24.85 29.69
N ARG A 15 -8.14 24.85 30.97
CA ARG A 15 -9.29 25.63 31.49
C ARG A 15 -9.12 27.12 31.27
N GLN A 16 -7.89 27.63 31.38
CA GLN A 16 -7.58 29.05 31.17
C GLN A 16 -7.27 29.40 29.71
N LYS A 17 -7.31 28.43 28.79
CA LYS A 17 -6.97 28.56 27.36
C LYS A 17 -5.63 29.27 27.11
N GLN A 18 -4.64 28.99 27.96
CA GLN A 18 -3.34 29.65 27.87
C GLN A 18 -2.56 29.17 26.62
N THR A 19 -1.69 30.06 26.14
CA THR A 19 -0.73 29.80 25.05
C THR A 19 0.68 30.02 25.61
N GLY A 20 1.60 29.11 25.31
CA GLY A 20 2.95 29.10 25.90
C GLY A 20 3.54 27.68 25.95
N SER A 21 4.71 27.54 26.57
CA SER A 21 5.36 26.23 26.77
C SER A 21 5.32 25.79 28.24
N LEU A 22 5.07 24.51 28.51
CA LEU A 22 5.24 23.90 29.82
C LEU A 22 6.49 23.02 29.80
N ASN A 23 7.51 23.39 30.57
CA ASN A 23 8.73 22.61 30.74
C ASN A 23 8.55 21.66 31.93
N VAL A 24 8.89 20.38 31.73
CA VAL A 24 8.74 19.30 32.70
C VAL A 24 10.04 18.51 32.75
N SER A 25 10.73 18.47 33.89
CA SER A 25 11.92 17.62 34.05
C SER A 25 11.85 16.74 35.29
N GLY A 26 12.24 15.49 35.12
CA GLY A 26 12.28 14.45 36.15
C GLY A 26 13.70 14.07 36.55
N ASP A 27 13.88 12.82 36.97
CA ASP A 27 15.19 12.25 37.29
C ASP A 27 16.03 11.98 36.02
N ASP A 28 15.36 11.66 34.90
CA ASP A 28 15.94 11.09 33.67
C ASP A 28 15.21 11.53 32.37
N PHE A 29 14.32 12.54 32.44
CA PHE A 29 13.66 13.13 31.27
C PHE A 29 13.56 14.67 31.39
N ASN A 30 13.48 15.37 30.25
CA ASN A 30 13.30 16.81 30.17
C ASN A 30 12.46 17.19 28.94
N ILE A 31 11.14 17.25 29.09
CA ILE A 31 10.17 17.40 28.00
C ILE A 31 9.56 18.81 28.04
N ARG A 32 9.31 19.42 26.88
CA ARG A 32 8.58 20.69 26.77
C ARG A 32 7.29 20.49 25.98
N PHE A 33 6.16 20.96 26.49
CA PHE A 33 4.87 20.90 25.79
C PHE A 33 4.47 22.28 25.30
N LEU A 34 4.20 22.44 24.01
CA LEU A 34 3.65 23.67 23.45
C LEU A 34 2.12 23.63 23.53
N PHE A 35 1.54 24.65 24.17
CA PHE A 35 0.11 24.88 24.20
C PHE A 35 -0.28 26.07 23.32
N GLN A 36 -1.38 25.95 22.59
CA GLN A 36 -2.06 27.07 21.93
C GLN A 36 -3.55 27.02 22.26
N ASN A 37 -4.09 28.11 22.83
CA ASN A 37 -5.48 28.20 23.28
C ASN A 37 -5.91 27.07 24.25
N GLY A 38 -4.96 26.54 25.03
CA GLY A 38 -5.17 25.40 25.93
C GLY A 38 -5.01 24.00 25.32
N GLU A 39 -4.90 23.85 23.99
CA GLU A 39 -4.64 22.56 23.34
C GLU A 39 -3.12 22.30 23.21
N VAL A 40 -2.69 21.05 23.36
CA VAL A 40 -1.30 20.66 23.05
C VAL A 40 -1.14 20.64 21.53
N MET A 41 -0.07 21.28 21.05
CA MET A 41 0.24 21.41 19.62
C MET A 41 1.58 20.78 19.22
N ALA A 42 2.54 20.74 20.15
CA ALA A 42 3.85 20.14 19.94
C ALA A 42 4.45 19.65 21.27
N MET A 43 5.39 18.72 21.15
CA MET A 43 6.19 18.22 22.26
C MET A 43 7.66 18.22 21.85
N ASP A 44 8.53 18.81 22.66
CA ASP A 44 9.98 18.74 22.55
C ASP A 44 10.48 17.62 23.45
N LEU A 45 11.18 16.65 22.88
CA LEU A 45 11.68 15.47 23.59
C LEU A 45 12.89 15.80 24.49
N GLY A 46 13.46 17.00 24.36
CA GLY A 46 14.64 17.45 25.12
C GLY A 46 15.98 16.97 24.57
N GLU A 47 15.96 15.88 23.80
CA GLU A 47 17.12 15.26 23.16
C GLU A 47 16.97 15.22 21.63
N ASP A 48 18.01 14.76 20.92
CA ASP A 48 17.94 14.55 19.47
C ASP A 48 17.00 13.37 19.17
N LYS A 49 15.86 13.65 18.52
CA LYS A 49 14.82 12.66 18.20
C LYS A 49 15.35 11.51 17.34
N GLU A 50 16.38 11.76 16.54
CA GLU A 50 17.02 10.73 15.71
C GLU A 50 17.86 9.78 16.57
N HIS A 51 18.45 10.27 17.67
CA HIS A 51 19.10 9.41 18.67
C HIS A 51 18.10 8.55 19.41
N LEU A 52 17.02 9.17 19.93
CA LEU A 52 15.94 8.45 20.62
C LEU A 52 15.30 7.37 19.72
N LEU A 53 15.09 7.66 18.43
CA LEU A 53 14.57 6.68 17.47
C LEU A 53 15.55 5.51 17.25
N ALA A 54 16.85 5.77 17.11
CA ALA A 54 17.85 4.71 16.97
C ALA A 54 17.97 3.83 18.23
N ASP A 55 17.93 4.45 19.41
CA ASP A 55 17.97 3.72 20.69
C ASP A 55 16.69 2.90 20.91
N LYS A 56 15.51 3.42 20.53
CA LYS A 56 14.26 2.64 20.54
C LYS A 56 14.24 1.52 19.51
N LEU A 57 14.78 1.72 18.30
CA LEU A 57 14.98 0.65 17.32
C LEU A 57 15.91 -0.46 17.86
N ARG A 58 16.91 -0.13 18.69
CA ARG A 58 17.74 -1.11 19.40
C ARG A 58 16.98 -1.81 20.54
N GLU A 59 16.17 -1.10 21.31
CA GLU A 59 15.33 -1.65 22.38
C GLU A 59 14.26 -2.64 21.87
N TYR A 60 13.74 -2.41 20.66
CA TYR A 60 12.84 -3.34 19.95
C TYR A 60 13.60 -4.44 19.18
N HIS A 61 14.91 -4.59 19.42
CA HIS A 61 15.80 -5.56 18.78
C HIS A 61 15.76 -5.54 17.23
N ARG A 62 15.52 -4.35 16.64
CA ARG A 62 15.56 -4.10 15.18
C ARG A 62 16.92 -3.64 14.70
N LEU A 63 17.71 -3.03 15.59
CA LEU A 63 19.12 -2.75 15.37
C LEU A 63 19.95 -3.51 16.40
N ASP A 64 20.93 -4.30 15.95
CA ASP A 64 22.01 -4.75 16.82
C ASP A 64 23.00 -3.61 17.12
N GLN A 65 23.97 -3.85 18.02
CA GLN A 65 24.93 -2.82 18.43
C GLN A 65 25.85 -2.33 17.28
N ALA A 66 26.16 -3.19 16.30
CA ALA A 66 26.97 -2.82 15.14
C ALA A 66 26.13 -2.04 14.11
N GLN A 67 24.87 -2.43 13.90
CA GLN A 67 23.91 -1.72 13.05
C GLN A 67 23.59 -0.33 13.60
N HIS A 68 23.38 -0.20 14.90
CA HIS A 68 23.20 1.10 15.59
C HIS A 68 24.41 2.02 15.35
N ALA A 69 25.64 1.51 15.55
CA ALA A 69 26.87 2.26 15.26
C ALA A 69 27.01 2.62 13.76
N LEU A 70 26.64 1.71 12.85
CA LEU A 70 26.66 1.94 11.40
C LEU A 70 25.67 3.05 10.98
N VAL A 71 24.48 3.09 11.57
CA VAL A 71 23.47 4.12 11.30
C VAL A 71 24.02 5.51 11.65
N PHE A 72 24.69 5.67 12.80
CA PHE A 72 25.32 6.95 13.17
C PHE A 72 26.52 7.30 12.29
N ALA A 73 27.42 6.35 12.01
CA ALA A 73 28.55 6.56 11.10
C ALA A 73 28.08 6.93 9.67
N THR A 74 26.89 6.49 9.27
CA THR A 74 26.25 6.87 8.00
C THR A 74 25.60 8.25 8.10
N ARG A 75 24.92 8.58 9.22
CA ARG A 75 24.34 9.91 9.49
C ARG A 75 25.38 11.02 9.42
N GLU A 76 26.55 10.81 10.02
CA GLU A 76 27.68 11.75 9.97
C GLU A 76 28.19 12.02 8.55
N ARG A 77 28.12 11.02 7.65
CA ARG A 77 28.59 11.13 6.26
C ARG A 77 27.57 11.70 5.30
N VAL A 78 26.29 11.36 5.47
CA VAL A 78 25.23 11.59 4.48
C VAL A 78 24.27 12.72 4.87
N GLN A 79 24.24 13.15 6.14
CA GLN A 79 23.30 14.15 6.67
C GLN A 79 21.82 13.83 6.36
N GLY A 80 21.41 12.57 6.57
CA GLY A 80 20.02 12.11 6.49
C GLY A 80 19.38 11.89 7.87
N SER A 81 18.06 11.65 7.90
CA SER A 81 17.40 11.17 9.12
C SER A 81 17.76 9.70 9.38
N VAL A 82 17.68 9.26 10.64
CA VAL A 82 17.81 7.85 11.01
C VAL A 82 16.71 7.03 10.34
N SER A 83 15.50 7.59 10.18
CA SER A 83 14.41 6.93 9.46
C SER A 83 14.76 6.63 7.99
N ASP A 84 15.42 7.56 7.29
CA ASP A 84 15.87 7.36 5.91
C ASP A 84 17.01 6.33 5.84
N ILE A 85 17.97 6.43 6.75
CA ILE A 85 19.16 5.56 6.77
C ILE A 85 18.75 4.10 7.05
N VAL A 86 17.89 3.88 8.05
CA VAL A 86 17.38 2.56 8.42
C VAL A 86 16.54 1.94 7.30
N ARG A 87 15.71 2.73 6.60
CA ARG A 87 14.93 2.29 5.42
C ARG A 87 15.84 1.95 4.23
N ASN A 88 16.80 2.82 3.91
CA ASN A 88 17.74 2.64 2.79
C ASN A 88 18.71 1.46 3.00
N LEU A 89 19.01 1.11 4.25
CA LEU A 89 19.81 -0.08 4.60
C LEU A 89 18.94 -1.34 4.78
N HIS A 90 17.61 -1.25 4.56
CA HIS A 90 16.64 -2.34 4.76
C HIS A 90 16.68 -2.97 6.17
N LEU A 91 17.02 -2.17 7.19
CA LEU A 91 17.12 -2.62 8.59
C LEU A 91 15.76 -2.62 9.31
N ALA A 92 14.84 -1.74 8.89
CA ALA A 92 13.43 -1.78 9.27
C ALA A 92 12.55 -1.25 8.13
N SER A 93 11.30 -1.69 8.09
CA SER A 93 10.28 -1.21 7.15
C SER A 93 9.67 0.13 7.59
N ASP A 94 8.95 0.79 6.68
CA ASP A 94 8.35 2.11 6.93
C ASP A 94 7.26 2.06 8.03
N ASP A 95 6.47 0.98 8.04
CA ASP A 95 5.46 0.71 9.06
C ASP A 95 6.09 0.49 10.43
N GLU A 96 7.19 -0.27 10.51
CA GLU A 96 7.93 -0.51 11.77
C GLU A 96 8.57 0.77 12.30
N VAL A 97 9.20 1.58 11.45
CA VAL A 97 9.75 2.88 11.85
C VAL A 97 8.65 3.82 12.34
N THR A 98 7.49 3.83 11.67
CA THR A 98 6.33 4.64 12.09
C THR A 98 5.76 4.15 13.43
N GLN A 99 5.63 2.84 13.62
CA GLN A 99 5.16 2.22 14.86
C GLN A 99 6.11 2.49 16.02
N ILE A 100 7.43 2.36 15.82
CA ILE A 100 8.44 2.59 16.86
C ILE A 100 8.58 4.09 17.18
N THR A 101 8.46 4.99 16.19
CA THR A 101 8.40 6.45 16.43
C THR A 101 7.19 6.82 17.28
N ARG A 102 6.03 6.18 17.04
CA ARG A 102 4.84 6.35 17.88
C ARG A 102 5.04 5.79 19.28
N ALA A 103 5.61 4.59 19.40
CA ALA A 103 5.91 3.98 20.69
C ALA A 103 6.89 4.83 21.52
N MET A 104 7.96 5.36 20.92
CA MET A 104 8.89 6.31 21.55
C MET A 104 8.17 7.51 22.19
N VAL A 105 7.18 8.08 21.49
CA VAL A 105 6.37 9.20 21.99
C VAL A 105 5.41 8.75 23.10
N GLU A 106 4.73 7.61 22.95
CA GLU A 106 3.86 7.04 23.99
C GLU A 106 4.65 6.69 25.27
N ASP A 107 5.85 6.10 25.14
CA ASP A 107 6.74 5.72 26.25
C ASP A 107 7.22 6.96 27.01
N LEU A 108 7.72 7.98 26.32
CA LEU A 108 8.18 9.22 26.95
C LEU A 108 7.05 9.97 27.67
N LEU A 109 5.82 9.94 27.12
CA LEU A 109 4.63 10.46 27.81
C LEU A 109 4.31 9.64 29.07
N CYS A 110 4.28 8.31 28.98
CA CYS A 110 4.01 7.45 30.14
C CYS A 110 5.05 7.62 31.23
N HIS A 111 6.32 7.76 30.85
CA HIS A 111 7.43 8.01 31.76
C HIS A 111 7.33 9.38 32.44
N ALA A 112 7.07 10.44 31.68
CA ALA A 112 6.95 11.79 32.23
C ALA A 112 5.76 11.98 33.17
N PHE A 113 4.63 11.32 32.89
CA PHE A 113 3.43 11.37 33.72
C PHE A 113 3.41 10.33 34.85
N GLY A 114 4.16 9.23 34.75
CA GLY A 114 4.32 8.22 35.81
C GLY A 114 5.48 8.49 36.76
N GLY A 115 6.47 9.28 36.33
CA GLY A 115 7.71 9.56 37.06
C GLY A 115 7.61 10.65 38.13
N LYS A 116 8.72 10.80 38.87
CA LYS A 116 8.92 11.91 39.80
C LYS A 116 9.40 13.14 39.05
N ILE A 117 8.64 14.23 39.17
CA ILE A 117 8.96 15.51 38.55
C ILE A 117 9.79 16.34 39.55
N ARG A 118 10.92 16.88 39.10
CA ARG A 118 11.81 17.75 39.87
C ARG A 118 11.51 19.23 39.63
N HIS A 119 11.21 19.59 38.40
CA HIS A 119 10.92 20.98 38.00
C HIS A 119 9.76 21.02 37.00
N LEU A 120 8.86 21.96 37.21
CA LEU A 120 7.66 22.17 36.41
C LEU A 120 7.44 23.67 36.24
N GLN A 121 7.50 24.18 35.01
CA GLN A 121 7.45 25.62 34.76
C GLN A 121 6.75 25.96 33.45
N PHE A 122 5.65 26.70 33.55
CA PHE A 122 4.97 27.28 32.39
C PHE A 122 5.60 28.63 32.00
N ASN A 123 5.79 28.86 30.70
CA ASN A 123 6.33 30.09 30.13
C ASN A 123 5.40 30.60 29.00
N PRO A 124 4.60 31.66 29.24
CA PRO A 124 3.68 32.20 28.23
C PRO A 124 4.38 32.93 27.08
N ALA A 125 5.67 33.25 27.19
CA ALA A 125 6.42 33.98 26.17
C ALA A 125 7.06 33.07 25.09
N GLN A 126 6.92 31.75 25.19
CA GLN A 126 7.49 30.78 24.25
C GLN A 126 6.41 30.20 23.34
N GLY A 127 6.41 30.61 22.06
CA GLY A 127 5.55 30.07 21.01
C GLY A 127 6.21 28.94 20.22
N ILE A 128 5.64 28.66 19.04
CA ILE A 128 6.03 27.54 18.17
C ILE A 128 7.45 27.71 17.59
N GLU A 129 7.89 28.95 17.44
CA GLU A 129 9.23 29.36 17.02
C GLU A 129 10.33 28.96 18.02
N SER A 130 9.97 28.61 19.26
CA SER A 130 10.93 28.12 20.27
C SER A 130 11.17 26.60 20.23
N PHE A 131 10.52 25.87 19.31
CA PHE A 131 10.60 24.41 19.16
C PHE A 131 11.39 24.02 17.91
N ASN A 132 12.39 23.14 18.06
CA ASN A 132 13.22 22.68 16.95
C ASN A 132 12.65 21.39 16.34
N PHE A 133 11.72 21.52 15.40
CA PHE A 133 11.08 20.39 14.72
C PHE A 133 12.03 19.52 13.90
N ASP A 134 13.17 20.06 13.47
CA ASP A 134 14.16 19.30 12.70
C ASP A 134 14.95 18.35 13.61
N ARG A 135 15.20 18.72 14.88
CA ARG A 135 16.08 17.98 15.79
C ARG A 135 15.41 17.31 16.99
N SER A 136 14.48 17.96 17.70
CA SER A 136 14.02 17.48 19.01
C SER A 136 12.51 17.56 19.24
N ALA A 137 11.79 18.37 18.45
CA ALA A 137 10.35 18.53 18.59
C ALA A 137 9.53 17.72 17.58
N VAL A 138 8.41 17.20 18.05
CA VAL A 138 7.36 16.54 17.27
C VAL A 138 6.06 17.34 17.34
N ARG A 139 5.29 17.38 16.25
CA ARG A 139 3.94 17.98 16.26
C ARG A 139 2.96 16.98 16.86
N LEU A 140 2.23 17.41 17.86
CA LEU A 140 1.34 16.57 18.66
C LEU A 140 0.06 17.36 18.94
N ARG A 141 -0.88 17.33 17.99
CA ARG A 141 -2.16 18.03 18.09
C ARG A 141 -3.18 17.10 18.76
N ILE A 142 -3.21 17.11 20.09
CA ILE A 142 -4.08 16.23 20.90
C ILE A 142 -4.77 17.07 21.97
N ALA A 143 -6.10 16.91 22.08
CA ALA A 143 -6.88 17.54 23.14
C ALA A 143 -6.44 17.01 24.51
N VAL A 144 -6.27 17.91 25.48
CA VAL A 144 -5.69 17.60 26.81
C VAL A 144 -6.40 16.43 27.50
N ASP A 145 -7.74 16.42 27.50
CA ASP A 145 -8.52 15.34 28.13
C ASP A 145 -8.30 13.97 27.45
N THR A 146 -8.04 13.96 26.12
CA THR A 146 -7.72 12.74 25.38
C THR A 146 -6.31 12.26 25.72
N LEU A 147 -5.33 13.16 25.73
CA LEU A 147 -3.96 12.84 26.09
C LEU A 147 -3.88 12.26 27.51
N LEU A 148 -4.48 12.94 28.49
CA LEU A 148 -4.47 12.51 29.88
C LEU A 148 -5.12 11.14 30.07
N LYS A 149 -6.29 10.89 29.46
CA LYS A 149 -6.99 9.60 29.52
C LYS A 149 -6.19 8.47 28.87
N THR A 150 -5.55 8.73 27.73
CA THR A 150 -4.67 7.75 27.07
C THR A 150 -3.48 7.40 27.95
N VAL A 151 -2.80 8.41 28.51
CA VAL A 151 -1.64 8.22 29.38
C VAL A 151 -2.01 7.56 30.70
N GLU A 152 -3.15 7.90 31.31
CA GLU A 152 -3.67 7.22 32.51
C GLU A 152 -3.90 5.73 32.26
N THR A 153 -4.56 5.41 31.14
CA THR A 153 -4.81 4.02 30.73
C THR A 153 -3.50 3.26 30.53
N ARG A 154 -2.53 3.86 29.83
CA ARG A 154 -1.23 3.24 29.56
C ARG A 154 -0.35 3.08 30.79
N VAL A 155 -0.21 4.09 31.65
CA VAL A 155 0.56 3.99 32.90
C VAL A 155 -0.06 2.94 33.82
N THR A 156 -1.39 2.82 33.85
CA THR A 156 -2.08 1.76 34.61
C THR A 156 -1.85 0.37 34.00
N GLU A 157 -1.90 0.24 32.67
CA GLU A 157 -1.55 -1.00 31.94
C GLU A 157 -0.10 -1.43 32.24
N ILE A 158 0.86 -0.51 32.14
CA ILE A 158 2.28 -0.74 32.44
C ILE A 158 2.46 -1.22 33.88
N GLN A 159 1.86 -0.53 34.87
CA GLN A 159 1.98 -0.90 36.29
C GLN A 159 1.34 -2.27 36.59
N GLN A 160 0.21 -2.63 35.95
CA GLN A 160 -0.40 -3.95 36.08
C GLN A 160 0.45 -5.05 35.45
N VAL A 161 1.00 -4.81 34.25
CA VAL A 161 1.90 -5.75 33.56
C VAL A 161 3.16 -5.96 34.39
N GLU A 162 3.84 -4.91 34.83
CA GLU A 162 5.06 -5.00 35.65
C GLU A 162 4.79 -5.71 36.99
N GLN A 163 3.67 -5.44 37.66
CA GLN A 163 3.32 -6.11 38.91
C GLN A 163 3.05 -7.62 38.73
N ALA A 164 2.39 -8.01 37.63
CA ALA A 164 2.02 -9.40 37.38
C ALA A 164 3.14 -10.24 36.74
N VAL A 165 3.87 -9.64 35.79
CA VAL A 165 4.90 -10.30 34.98
C VAL A 165 6.28 -10.12 35.59
N GLY A 166 6.54 -9.01 36.29
CA GLY A 166 7.85 -8.57 36.76
C GLY A 166 8.69 -7.90 35.68
N GLY A 167 9.96 -7.65 36.01
CA GLY A 167 10.94 -7.10 35.06
C GLY A 167 11.44 -8.11 34.01
N PRO A 168 12.33 -7.69 33.09
CA PRO A 168 12.76 -8.46 31.93
C PRO A 168 13.39 -9.82 32.27
N ASP A 169 14.09 -9.94 33.41
CA ASP A 169 14.68 -11.18 33.95
C ASP A 169 13.66 -12.27 34.33
N SER A 170 12.37 -12.02 34.22
CA SER A 170 11.32 -12.97 34.62
C SER A 170 11.28 -14.16 33.66
N VAL A 171 11.19 -15.38 34.20
CA VAL A 171 11.13 -16.63 33.42
C VAL A 171 9.74 -17.22 33.51
N PHE A 172 9.21 -17.70 32.38
CA PHE A 172 7.88 -18.31 32.26
C PHE A 172 7.97 -19.75 31.79
N ALA A 173 7.05 -20.58 32.26
CA ALA A 173 6.85 -21.95 31.80
C ALA A 173 5.36 -22.20 31.56
N PHE A 174 5.04 -23.22 30.75
CA PHE A 174 3.66 -23.66 30.58
C PHE A 174 3.01 -24.05 31.93
N ALA A 175 1.72 -23.71 32.06
CA ALA A 175 0.90 -24.15 33.18
C ALA A 175 0.32 -25.55 32.89
N GLU A 176 0.56 -26.48 33.81
CA GLU A 176 -0.03 -27.83 33.76
C GLU A 176 -1.54 -27.73 33.94
N GLY A 177 -2.33 -28.27 32.99
CA GLY A 177 -3.80 -28.26 33.03
C GLY A 177 -4.49 -27.20 32.17
N SER A 178 -3.81 -26.61 31.18
CA SER A 178 -4.32 -25.52 30.31
C SER A 178 -5.31 -25.95 29.20
N GLU A 179 -5.98 -27.11 29.33
CA GLU A 179 -6.89 -27.68 28.30
C GLU A 179 -8.10 -26.79 27.95
N ASN A 180 -8.42 -25.80 28.79
CA ASN A 180 -9.50 -24.81 28.57
C ASN A 180 -8.98 -23.38 28.28
N ALA A 181 -7.73 -23.23 27.81
CA ALA A 181 -7.25 -21.95 27.32
C ALA A 181 -8.07 -21.51 26.09
N GLY A 182 -8.83 -20.41 26.22
CA GLY A 182 -9.58 -19.82 25.11
C GLY A 182 -8.67 -19.36 23.97
N GLU A 183 -9.28 -19.10 22.81
CA GLU A 183 -8.55 -18.85 21.55
C GLU A 183 -7.32 -17.93 21.72
N LEU A 184 -6.18 -18.47 21.29
CA LEU A 184 -4.90 -17.75 21.25
C LEU A 184 -4.73 -17.11 19.88
N SER A 185 -4.34 -15.84 19.88
CA SER A 185 -3.89 -15.17 18.67
C SER A 185 -2.62 -15.83 18.13
N ASP A 186 -2.36 -15.69 16.83
CA ASP A 186 -1.17 -16.32 16.23
C ASP A 186 0.14 -15.73 16.75
N TYR A 187 0.12 -14.47 17.22
CA TYR A 187 1.26 -13.89 17.92
C TYR A 187 1.47 -14.47 19.31
N GLU A 188 0.40 -14.71 20.09
CA GLU A 188 0.49 -15.46 21.35
C GLU A 188 1.07 -16.87 21.12
N LYS A 189 0.60 -17.59 20.08
CA LYS A 189 1.15 -18.91 19.70
C LYS A 189 2.64 -18.81 19.33
N HIS A 190 3.03 -17.78 18.58
CA HIS A 190 4.42 -17.55 18.19
C HIS A 190 5.33 -17.33 19.41
N VAL A 191 4.91 -16.47 20.36
CA VAL A 191 5.63 -16.25 21.61
C VAL A 191 5.76 -17.54 22.43
N LEU A 192 4.71 -18.35 22.52
CA LEU A 192 4.73 -19.63 23.24
C LEU A 192 5.76 -20.63 22.71
N ASN A 193 6.12 -20.59 21.42
CA ASN A 193 7.18 -21.45 20.86
C ASN A 193 8.57 -21.17 21.46
N PHE A 194 8.77 -20.01 22.09
CA PHE A 194 10.01 -19.65 22.78
C PHE A 194 9.95 -19.82 24.31
N VAL A 195 8.80 -20.22 24.87
CA VAL A 195 8.61 -20.41 26.31
C VAL A 195 9.10 -21.80 26.73
N ASP A 196 10.39 -21.90 27.03
CA ASP A 196 11.06 -23.16 27.40
C ASP A 196 11.26 -23.38 28.90
N GLY A 197 10.84 -22.44 29.75
CA GLY A 197 11.08 -22.49 31.21
C GLY A 197 12.48 -22.09 31.65
N HIS A 198 13.33 -21.62 30.72
CA HIS A 198 14.71 -21.20 30.98
C HIS A 198 15.02 -19.78 30.51
N ARG A 199 14.44 -19.34 29.39
CA ARG A 199 14.61 -18.00 28.84
C ARG A 199 13.88 -16.93 29.65
N THR A 200 14.51 -15.77 29.78
CA THR A 200 13.91 -14.56 30.34
C THR A 200 12.92 -13.93 29.36
N VAL A 201 12.12 -12.95 29.80
CA VAL A 201 11.29 -12.16 28.87
C VAL A 201 12.19 -11.41 27.88
N GLU A 202 13.37 -10.94 28.29
CA GLU A 202 14.33 -10.28 27.38
C GLU A 202 14.87 -11.21 26.29
N ASP A 203 15.26 -12.45 26.64
CA ASP A 203 15.70 -13.45 25.67
C ASP A 203 14.63 -13.76 24.61
N ILE A 204 13.36 -13.76 25.03
CA ILE A 204 12.22 -14.02 24.14
C ILE A 204 11.86 -12.76 23.33
N ALA A 205 12.04 -11.55 23.87
CA ALA A 205 11.85 -10.27 23.16
C ALA A 205 12.87 -10.14 22.02
N ALA A 206 14.13 -10.46 22.29
CA ALA A 206 15.18 -10.54 21.29
C ALA A 206 14.88 -11.59 20.20
N ALA A 207 14.36 -12.76 20.58
CA ALA A 207 13.97 -13.81 19.63
C ALA A 207 12.77 -13.40 18.74
N CYS A 208 11.79 -12.70 19.29
CA CYS A 208 10.60 -12.22 18.56
C CYS A 208 10.84 -10.90 17.79
N ARG A 209 11.98 -10.21 18.02
CA ARG A 209 12.27 -8.85 17.54
C ARG A 209 11.19 -7.84 17.94
N ASP A 210 10.81 -7.85 19.21
CA ASP A 210 9.76 -6.99 19.77
C ASP A 210 10.25 -6.33 21.07
N GLY A 211 9.59 -5.26 21.50
CA GLY A 211 9.98 -4.54 22.71
C GLY A 211 9.62 -5.30 23.99
N ASN A 212 10.53 -5.30 24.98
CA ASN A 212 10.36 -5.92 26.30
C ASN A 212 8.99 -5.63 26.95
N HIS A 213 8.48 -4.40 26.82
CA HIS A 213 7.17 -4.04 27.37
C HIS A 213 6.00 -4.71 26.63
N ASN A 214 6.00 -4.74 25.28
CA ASN A 214 4.91 -5.36 24.52
C ASN A 214 4.88 -6.87 24.77
N LEU A 215 6.04 -7.53 24.82
CA LEU A 215 6.12 -8.94 25.16
C LEU A 215 5.68 -9.22 26.60
N SER A 216 6.06 -8.36 27.56
CA SER A 216 5.54 -8.46 28.94
C SER A 216 4.01 -8.39 28.95
N ARG A 217 3.39 -7.53 28.12
CA ARG A 217 1.93 -7.49 27.99
C ARG A 217 1.35 -8.78 27.43
N ILE A 218 1.99 -9.43 26.47
CA ILE A 218 1.59 -10.76 25.98
C ILE A 218 1.69 -11.80 27.10
N PHE A 219 2.77 -11.80 27.89
CA PHE A 219 2.89 -12.68 29.06
C PHE A 219 1.81 -12.42 30.12
N PHE A 220 1.40 -11.17 30.34
CA PHE A 220 0.28 -10.83 31.21
C PHE A 220 -1.05 -11.44 30.71
N GLN A 221 -1.32 -11.34 29.40
CA GLN A 221 -2.51 -11.93 28.78
C GLN A 221 -2.48 -13.47 28.84
N LEU A 222 -1.36 -14.10 28.50
CA LEU A 222 -1.17 -15.55 28.59
C LEU A 222 -1.28 -16.08 30.03
N THR A 223 -0.78 -15.33 31.01
CA THR A 223 -0.93 -15.66 32.44
C THR A 223 -2.40 -15.55 32.87
N LYS A 224 -3.11 -14.51 32.43
CA LYS A 224 -4.55 -14.33 32.69
C LYS A 224 -5.41 -15.42 32.03
N LYS A 225 -4.99 -15.94 30.87
CA LYS A 225 -5.59 -17.10 30.18
C LYS A 225 -5.21 -18.45 30.82
N GLY A 226 -4.29 -18.47 31.80
CA GLY A 226 -3.84 -19.70 32.45
C GLY A 226 -2.96 -20.60 31.58
N VAL A 227 -2.34 -20.06 30.52
CA VAL A 227 -1.48 -20.83 29.59
C VAL A 227 -0.06 -20.97 30.12
N VAL A 228 0.45 -19.89 30.71
CA VAL A 228 1.79 -19.80 31.28
C VAL A 228 1.72 -19.40 32.74
N ARG A 229 2.70 -19.84 33.51
CA ARG A 229 2.94 -19.41 34.89
C ARG A 229 4.35 -18.84 35.00
N LYS A 230 4.48 -17.74 35.74
CA LYS A 230 5.79 -17.20 36.12
C LYS A 230 6.49 -18.20 37.04
N LEU A 231 7.72 -18.58 36.71
CA LEU A 231 8.56 -19.35 37.62
C LEU A 231 9.11 -18.41 38.70
N THR A 232 8.88 -18.75 39.96
CA THR A 232 9.58 -18.10 41.08
C THR A 232 11.05 -18.50 41.01
N THR A 233 11.90 -17.55 40.59
CA THR A 233 13.35 -17.74 40.45
C THR A 233 13.91 -18.23 41.79
N ARG A 234 14.31 -19.51 41.84
CA ARG A 234 14.86 -20.14 43.04
C ARG A 234 16.13 -19.38 43.41
N ALA A 235 16.10 -18.69 44.56
CA ALA A 235 17.14 -17.76 44.97
C ALA A 235 18.53 -18.39 44.85
N LYS A 236 19.38 -17.77 44.02
CA LYS A 236 20.77 -18.17 43.77
C LYS A 236 21.49 -18.13 45.13
N PRO A 237 22.09 -19.23 45.63
CA PRO A 237 22.75 -19.21 46.93
C PRO A 237 23.98 -18.30 46.87
N VAL A 238 23.92 -17.19 47.60
CA VAL A 238 25.01 -16.23 47.69
C VAL A 238 26.04 -16.73 48.71
N GLY A 239 27.27 -16.91 48.25
CA GLY A 239 28.45 -16.95 49.11
C GLY A 239 29.26 -18.25 49.06
N GLN A 240 30.43 -18.19 48.41
CA GLN A 240 31.70 -18.28 49.13
C GLN A 240 32.85 -17.75 48.27
N SER A 241 33.66 -16.87 48.86
CA SER A 241 34.97 -16.50 48.34
C SER A 241 36.04 -17.45 48.86
N SER A 242 37.03 -17.77 48.03
CA SER A 242 38.30 -18.32 48.53
C SER A 242 39.46 -18.03 47.59
N SER A 243 40.39 -17.23 48.09
CA SER A 243 41.74 -17.04 47.57
C SER A 243 42.68 -18.12 48.14
N ALA A 244 43.54 -18.72 47.31
CA ALA A 244 44.75 -19.49 47.66
C ALA A 244 44.58 -20.67 48.68
N THR A 245 45.31 -21.79 48.64
CA THR A 245 46.71 -22.05 48.25
C THR A 245 46.90 -23.56 48.05
N ASN A 246 47.92 -23.98 47.30
CA ASN A 246 48.51 -25.34 47.31
C ASN A 246 49.20 -25.67 48.67
N PRO A 247 49.74 -26.90 48.94
CA PRO A 247 49.66 -28.20 48.24
C PRO A 247 49.39 -29.43 49.17
N ALA A 248 49.24 -30.64 48.60
CA ALA A 248 49.95 -31.90 48.97
C ALA A 248 49.21 -33.20 48.51
N GLY A 249 49.96 -34.17 47.96
CA GLY A 249 49.52 -35.57 47.76
C GLY A 249 49.96 -36.47 48.94
N PRO A 250 50.16 -37.82 48.78
CA PRO A 250 50.33 -38.59 47.53
C PRO A 250 49.62 -39.98 47.46
N GLY A 251 49.80 -40.70 46.33
CA GLY A 251 49.51 -42.15 46.16
C GLY A 251 48.55 -42.44 44.98
N ALA A 252 48.97 -42.73 43.75
CA ALA A 252 49.66 -43.95 43.24
C ALA A 252 48.72 -45.19 43.18
N ALA A 253 48.58 -45.96 42.09
CA ALA A 253 49.27 -45.94 40.79
C ALA A 253 48.43 -46.55 39.62
N ALA A 254 48.74 -46.12 38.38
CA ALA A 254 48.95 -46.88 37.12
C ALA A 254 47.98 -48.04 36.71
N SER A 255 47.52 -48.26 35.46
CA SER A 255 47.96 -47.84 34.10
C SER A 255 46.76 -47.97 33.09
N ALA A 256 46.81 -47.77 31.76
CA ALA A 256 47.87 -47.36 30.84
C ALA A 256 47.33 -46.59 29.59
N SER A 257 48.03 -45.51 29.20
CA SER A 257 48.43 -45.06 27.84
C SER A 257 47.56 -45.22 26.58
N GLY A 258 47.28 -44.09 25.91
CA GLY A 258 46.81 -43.98 24.52
C GLY A 258 46.66 -42.52 24.07
N SER A 259 47.78 -41.82 23.82
CA SER A 259 47.83 -40.36 23.71
C SER A 259 47.62 -39.81 22.29
N ALA A 260 46.75 -38.79 22.17
CA ALA A 260 46.81 -37.79 21.11
C ALA A 260 46.53 -36.40 21.73
N SER A 261 47.41 -35.43 21.45
CA SER A 261 47.27 -34.02 21.88
C SER A 261 47.41 -33.09 20.67
N PRO A 262 46.83 -31.87 20.71
CA PRO A 262 46.73 -30.98 19.56
C PRO A 262 47.95 -30.04 19.42
N PRO A 263 48.16 -29.45 18.22
CA PRO A 263 48.90 -28.21 18.06
C PRO A 263 48.00 -27.04 17.63
N ALA A 264 48.51 -25.82 17.82
CA ALA A 264 47.83 -24.56 17.52
C ALA A 264 47.95 -24.12 16.04
N ARG A 265 47.08 -23.17 15.64
CA ARG A 265 47.19 -22.12 14.59
C ARG A 265 48.12 -22.38 13.38
N PRO A 266 47.67 -22.05 12.15
CA PRO A 266 48.13 -20.76 11.61
C PRO A 266 47.15 -19.99 10.72
N MET A 267 47.67 -18.82 10.36
CA MET A 267 47.17 -17.70 9.55
C MET A 267 46.37 -17.99 8.27
N GLU A 268 45.46 -17.05 8.05
CA GLU A 268 44.81 -16.60 6.82
C GLU A 268 45.80 -16.35 5.66
N LYS A 269 45.42 -16.78 4.44
CA LYS A 269 46.14 -16.46 3.20
C LYS A 269 45.16 -16.36 2.03
N THR A 270 45.11 -15.18 1.42
CA THR A 270 44.47 -14.96 0.10
C THR A 270 45.30 -15.62 -1.00
N VAL A 271 44.62 -16.04 -2.08
CA VAL A 271 45.24 -16.59 -3.29
C VAL A 271 44.67 -15.87 -4.51
N ASP A 272 45.56 -15.36 -5.34
CA ASP A 272 45.28 -14.76 -6.64
C ASP A 272 45.07 -15.82 -7.73
N VAL A 273 44.35 -15.47 -8.80
CA VAL A 273 44.06 -16.37 -9.92
C VAL A 273 45.03 -16.17 -11.08
N SER A 274 45.73 -17.24 -11.51
CA SER A 274 45.90 -17.63 -12.94
C SER A 274 47.00 -18.70 -13.16
N GLY A 275 46.85 -19.57 -14.18
CA GLY A 275 48.01 -20.28 -14.79
C GLY A 275 48.00 -21.82 -14.81
N ILE A 276 47.11 -22.39 -15.63
CA ILE A 276 46.95 -23.81 -16.06
C ILE A 276 48.27 -24.49 -16.61
N PRO A 277 48.38 -25.85 -16.65
CA PRO A 277 49.66 -26.55 -16.35
C PRO A 277 50.41 -27.21 -17.52
N GLN A 278 51.53 -27.87 -17.17
CA GLN A 278 52.41 -28.70 -18.03
C GLN A 278 51.77 -30.02 -18.53
N GLY A 279 52.28 -30.55 -19.65
CA GLY A 279 52.00 -31.92 -20.14
C GLY A 279 53.03 -32.41 -21.17
N ALA A 280 53.86 -33.38 -20.78
CA ALA A 280 55.09 -33.87 -21.43
C ALA A 280 55.01 -34.52 -22.84
N ALA A 281 56.15 -34.57 -23.56
CA ALA A 281 56.66 -35.77 -24.27
C ALA A 281 58.11 -35.65 -24.84
N SER A 282 58.99 -36.59 -24.43
CA SER A 282 60.14 -37.24 -25.13
C SER A 282 60.96 -36.57 -26.26
N ALA A 283 62.31 -36.59 -26.16
CA ALA A 283 63.23 -37.48 -26.94
C ALA A 283 64.74 -37.16 -26.72
N ASP A 284 65.63 -38.11 -27.07
CA ASP A 284 67.06 -38.22 -26.68
C ASP A 284 68.12 -37.45 -27.55
N PRO A 285 69.41 -37.39 -27.12
CA PRO A 285 70.46 -36.52 -27.70
C PRO A 285 71.67 -37.24 -28.37
N ALA A 286 72.71 -36.43 -28.73
CA ALA A 286 74.10 -36.75 -29.16
C ALA A 286 74.37 -36.96 -30.68
N PRO A 287 75.62 -36.83 -31.21
CA PRO A 287 76.93 -36.66 -30.54
C PRO A 287 77.95 -35.59 -31.11
N LEU A 288 79.11 -35.56 -30.42
CA LEU A 288 80.48 -34.96 -30.60
C LEU A 288 81.12 -34.95 -32.02
N PRO A 289 82.30 -34.29 -32.34
CA PRO A 289 83.59 -34.09 -31.58
C PRO A 289 84.22 -32.66 -31.62
N ALA A 290 85.23 -32.20 -30.85
CA ALA A 290 86.51 -32.68 -30.25
C ALA A 290 87.81 -32.44 -31.08
N TYR A 291 88.79 -31.72 -30.50
CA TYR A 291 90.26 -31.80 -30.79
C TYR A 291 91.12 -31.20 -29.63
N GLU A 292 92.44 -31.44 -29.66
CA GLU A 292 93.33 -31.66 -28.49
C GLU A 292 94.66 -30.80 -28.48
N PRO A 293 95.78 -31.05 -27.73
CA PRO A 293 96.43 -29.99 -26.88
C PRO A 293 97.99 -29.75 -26.98
N GLU A 294 98.51 -28.85 -26.11
CA GLU A 294 99.91 -28.69 -25.57
C GLU A 294 101.11 -28.34 -26.50
N PRO A 295 102.33 -27.91 -26.02
CA PRO A 295 102.92 -27.84 -24.65
C PRO A 295 103.70 -26.53 -24.23
N GLU A 296 104.32 -26.53 -23.03
CA GLU A 296 105.36 -25.60 -22.48
C GLU A 296 106.77 -25.74 -23.19
N PRO A 297 107.92 -25.06 -22.84
CA PRO A 297 108.27 -24.20 -21.67
C PRO A 297 109.22 -22.96 -21.90
N THR A 298 109.68 -22.37 -20.77
CA THR A 298 110.90 -21.54 -20.50
C THR A 298 110.71 -20.04 -20.10
N GLY A 299 111.38 -19.64 -19.02
CA GLY A 299 111.63 -18.22 -18.62
C GLY A 299 113.02 -17.75 -19.07
N PRO A 300 113.65 -16.67 -18.50
CA PRO A 300 113.24 -15.83 -17.35
C PRO A 300 113.38 -14.30 -17.57
N ASN A 301 112.90 -13.46 -16.62
CA ASN A 301 113.68 -12.34 -16.05
C ASN A 301 112.90 -11.57 -14.95
N ARG A 302 113.50 -11.40 -13.76
CA ARG A 302 112.79 -10.94 -12.55
C ARG A 302 112.97 -9.46 -12.19
N THR A 303 113.62 -8.66 -13.05
CA THR A 303 113.95 -7.25 -12.80
C THR A 303 113.03 -6.24 -13.50
N MET A 304 112.28 -6.65 -14.54
CA MET A 304 111.35 -5.76 -15.26
C MET A 304 109.99 -5.59 -14.53
N LEU A 305 109.67 -6.51 -13.61
CA LEU A 305 108.38 -6.54 -12.91
C LEU A 305 108.15 -5.33 -11.98
N VAL A 306 109.19 -4.81 -11.33
CA VAL A 306 109.06 -3.75 -10.31
C VAL A 306 108.74 -2.38 -10.95
N VAL A 307 109.35 -2.07 -12.10
CA VAL A 307 109.04 -0.85 -12.85
C VAL A 307 107.66 -0.93 -13.49
N LEU A 308 107.28 -2.10 -14.02
CA LEU A 308 105.94 -2.31 -14.56
C LEU A 308 104.86 -2.17 -13.48
N VAL A 309 105.07 -2.74 -12.28
CA VAL A 309 104.13 -2.62 -11.15
C VAL A 309 104.02 -1.17 -10.66
N ALA A 310 105.09 -0.38 -10.65
CA ALA A 310 105.02 1.04 -10.28
C ALA A 310 104.22 1.88 -11.31
N LEU A 311 104.46 1.67 -12.61
CA LEU A 311 103.67 2.29 -13.67
C LEU A 311 102.22 1.82 -13.67
N LEU A 312 101.97 0.54 -13.40
CA LEU A 312 100.63 -0.02 -13.30
C LEU A 312 99.89 0.49 -12.06
N MET A 313 100.56 0.70 -10.92
CA MET A 313 99.97 1.33 -9.73
C MET A 313 99.61 2.80 -9.98
N LEU A 314 100.41 3.55 -10.75
CA LEU A 314 100.10 4.93 -11.11
C LEU A 314 99.00 5.02 -12.17
N ALA A 315 99.01 4.13 -13.17
CA ALA A 315 97.93 3.98 -14.14
C ALA A 315 96.62 3.52 -13.50
N VAL A 316 96.67 2.61 -12.51
CA VAL A 316 95.53 2.18 -11.68
C VAL A 316 95.07 3.31 -10.77
N GLY A 317 95.98 4.12 -10.20
CA GLY A 317 95.62 5.31 -9.43
C GLY A 317 94.86 6.34 -10.27
N VAL A 318 95.31 6.59 -11.51
CA VAL A 318 94.60 7.45 -12.48
C VAL A 318 93.31 6.80 -12.95
N LEU A 319 93.28 5.50 -13.25
CA LEU A 319 92.05 4.77 -13.61
C LEU A 319 91.04 4.75 -12.47
N LEU A 320 91.45 4.66 -11.20
CA LEU A 320 90.57 4.75 -10.05
C LEU A 320 90.04 6.18 -9.86
N LEU A 321 90.85 7.20 -10.15
CA LEU A 321 90.38 8.60 -10.16
C LEU A 321 89.38 8.87 -11.28
N VAL A 322 89.67 8.41 -12.50
CA VAL A 322 88.76 8.48 -13.66
C VAL A 322 87.50 7.67 -13.40
N HIS A 323 87.60 6.45 -12.89
CA HIS A 323 86.44 5.60 -12.59
C HIS A 323 85.59 6.16 -11.45
N ASN A 324 86.18 6.77 -10.41
CA ASN A 324 85.44 7.46 -9.36
C ASN A 324 84.77 8.74 -9.90
N TYR A 325 85.42 9.47 -10.81
CA TYR A 325 84.82 10.59 -11.52
C TYR A 325 83.65 10.15 -12.43
N GLU A 326 83.83 9.08 -13.20
CA GLU A 326 82.78 8.48 -14.04
C GLU A 326 81.61 7.94 -13.21
N GLN A 327 81.87 7.26 -12.08
CA GLN A 327 80.82 6.81 -11.16
C GLN A 327 80.05 7.98 -10.56
N LYS A 328 80.72 9.08 -10.18
CA LYS A 328 80.06 10.30 -9.72
C LYS A 328 79.21 10.93 -10.83
N GLN A 329 79.76 11.06 -12.03
CA GLN A 329 79.05 11.60 -13.20
C GLN A 329 77.84 10.72 -13.60
N ALA A 330 77.96 9.39 -13.51
CA ALA A 330 76.86 8.46 -13.75
C ALA A 330 75.74 8.64 -12.71
N ARG A 331 76.07 8.69 -11.41
CA ARG A 331 75.10 8.95 -10.34
C ARG A 331 74.41 10.31 -10.46
N ILE A 332 75.12 11.36 -10.87
CA ILE A 332 74.54 12.68 -11.11
C ILE A 332 73.52 12.61 -12.26
N ARG A 333 73.81 11.88 -13.36
CA ARG A 333 72.86 11.67 -14.47
C ARG A 333 71.65 10.82 -14.07
N GLU A 334 71.86 9.81 -13.23
CA GLU A 334 70.79 8.97 -12.68
C GLU A 334 69.83 9.81 -11.83
N MET A 335 70.36 10.53 -10.83
CA MET A 335 69.57 11.45 -10.00
C MET A 335 68.92 12.60 -10.81
N GLN A 336 69.56 13.08 -11.87
CA GLN A 336 68.95 14.02 -12.82
C GLN A 336 67.72 13.43 -13.52
N GLY A 337 67.79 12.15 -13.93
CA GLY A 337 66.64 11.41 -14.47
C GLY A 337 65.51 11.29 -13.45
N GLU A 338 65.84 10.90 -12.21
CA GLU A 338 64.87 10.80 -11.11
C GLU A 338 64.21 12.15 -10.77
N ILE A 339 64.98 13.24 -10.70
CA ILE A 339 64.43 14.59 -10.43
C ILE A 339 63.50 15.02 -11.56
N SER A 340 63.83 14.72 -12.82
CA SER A 340 62.95 14.99 -13.95
C SER A 340 61.66 14.15 -13.92
N ASP A 341 61.74 12.90 -13.48
CA ASP A 341 60.58 12.01 -13.31
C ASP A 341 59.68 12.47 -12.17
N LEU A 342 60.23 12.76 -10.98
CA LEU A 342 59.52 13.34 -9.83
C LEU A 342 58.85 14.68 -10.17
N ALA A 343 59.53 15.54 -10.94
CA ALA A 343 58.95 16.80 -11.43
C ALA A 343 57.76 16.53 -12.38
N SER A 344 57.85 15.52 -13.25
CA SER A 344 56.74 15.12 -14.13
C SER A 344 55.53 14.56 -13.37
N LYS A 345 55.79 13.79 -12.30
CA LYS A 345 54.79 13.26 -11.34
C LYS A 345 54.21 14.32 -10.41
N ARG A 346 54.84 15.51 -10.35
CA ARG A 346 54.48 16.66 -9.50
C ARG A 346 54.75 16.42 -8.02
N GLU A 347 55.82 15.68 -7.71
CA GLU A 347 56.29 15.33 -6.37
C GLU A 347 57.36 16.34 -5.91
N TRP A 348 56.96 17.62 -5.90
CA TRP A 348 57.86 18.77 -5.82
C TRP A 348 58.77 18.80 -4.58
N ASN A 349 58.26 18.35 -3.43
CA ASN A 349 59.04 18.29 -2.18
C ASN A 349 60.19 17.26 -2.26
N GLU A 350 59.95 16.12 -2.93
CA GLU A 350 60.97 15.08 -3.10
C GLU A 350 61.99 15.49 -4.18
N ALA A 351 61.53 16.11 -5.26
CA ALA A 351 62.40 16.67 -6.29
C ALA A 351 63.36 17.73 -5.71
N LEU A 352 62.86 18.67 -4.88
CA LEU A 352 63.71 19.67 -4.21
C LEU A 352 64.69 19.04 -3.22
N ARG A 353 64.23 18.08 -2.41
CA ARG A 353 65.11 17.35 -1.48
C ARG A 353 66.26 16.66 -2.22
N LYS A 354 65.98 16.00 -3.35
CA LYS A 354 67.04 15.39 -4.18
C LYS A 354 67.97 16.41 -4.83
N VAL A 355 67.50 17.62 -5.16
CA VAL A 355 68.36 18.73 -5.62
C VAL A 355 69.30 19.21 -4.50
N ASP A 356 68.82 19.33 -3.25
CA ASP A 356 69.66 19.72 -2.12
C ASP A 356 70.65 18.61 -1.71
N ASP A 357 70.22 17.33 -1.73
CA ASP A 357 71.11 16.18 -1.54
C ASP A 357 72.20 16.12 -2.62
N LEU A 358 71.86 16.42 -3.89
CA LEU A 358 72.81 16.59 -4.98
C LEU A 358 73.78 17.75 -4.74
N ARG A 359 73.29 18.91 -4.27
CA ARG A 359 74.13 20.08 -3.98
C ARG A 359 75.15 19.77 -2.87
N GLY A 360 74.75 19.00 -1.87
CA GLY A 360 75.65 18.49 -0.83
C GLY A 360 76.72 17.54 -1.39
N GLN A 361 76.35 16.64 -2.30
CA GLN A 361 77.29 15.70 -2.95
C GLN A 361 78.23 16.39 -3.97
N ALA A 362 77.80 17.50 -4.58
CA ALA A 362 78.59 18.29 -5.52
C ALA A 362 79.59 19.25 -4.85
N ALA A 363 79.62 19.33 -3.51
CA ALA A 363 80.53 20.21 -2.77
C ALA A 363 82.01 19.90 -3.08
N GLY A 364 82.65 20.77 -3.86
CA GLY A 364 84.05 20.67 -4.27
C GLY A 364 84.28 20.41 -5.77
N ASP A 365 83.24 20.18 -6.57
CA ASP A 365 83.31 20.10 -8.03
C ASP A 365 82.47 21.21 -8.67
N VAL A 366 83.15 22.22 -9.23
CA VAL A 366 82.54 23.41 -9.85
C VAL A 366 81.64 23.01 -11.03
N SER A 367 81.97 21.96 -11.78
CA SER A 367 81.18 21.50 -12.92
C SER A 367 79.90 20.80 -12.47
N ALA A 368 79.95 20.02 -11.39
CA ALA A 368 78.78 19.41 -10.79
C ALA A 368 77.86 20.47 -10.15
N GLN A 369 78.42 21.48 -9.49
CA GLN A 369 77.65 22.58 -8.90
C GLN A 369 76.85 23.36 -9.96
N GLN A 370 77.48 23.71 -11.09
CA GLN A 370 76.79 24.36 -12.22
C GLN A 370 75.61 23.52 -12.75
N LEU A 371 75.79 22.19 -12.88
CA LEU A 371 74.73 21.29 -13.33
C LEU A 371 73.57 21.22 -12.32
N VAL A 372 73.87 21.17 -11.02
CA VAL A 372 72.85 21.16 -9.95
C VAL A 372 72.08 22.49 -9.90
N ASP A 373 72.76 23.62 -10.09
CA ASP A 373 72.12 24.94 -10.16
C ASP A 373 71.24 25.08 -11.41
N ASP A 374 71.67 24.55 -12.56
CA ASP A 374 70.86 24.43 -13.78
C ASP A 374 69.60 23.57 -13.56
N LEU A 375 69.70 22.47 -12.83
CA LEU A 375 68.55 21.62 -12.47
C LEU A 375 67.61 22.33 -11.49
N ALA A 376 68.15 23.02 -10.49
CA ALA A 376 67.36 23.85 -9.57
C ALA A 376 66.60 24.95 -10.34
N ALA A 377 67.25 25.61 -11.30
CA ALA A 377 66.62 26.61 -12.16
C ALA A 377 65.49 26.01 -13.03
N ARG A 378 65.70 24.83 -13.64
CA ARG A 378 64.66 24.13 -14.41
C ARG A 378 63.48 23.72 -13.53
N LEU A 379 63.73 23.25 -12.31
CA LEU A 379 62.68 22.87 -11.36
C LEU A 379 61.87 24.09 -10.91
N GLN A 380 62.52 25.24 -10.66
CA GLN A 380 61.85 26.51 -10.39
C GLN A 380 60.97 26.98 -11.56
N VAL A 381 61.45 26.86 -12.80
CA VAL A 381 60.65 27.16 -14.01
C VAL A 381 59.43 26.23 -14.13
N ALA A 382 59.59 24.93 -13.84
CA ALA A 382 58.48 23.97 -13.85
C ALA A 382 57.45 24.26 -12.74
N MET A 383 57.89 24.64 -11.54
CA MET A 383 57.01 25.07 -10.45
C MET A 383 56.27 26.37 -10.78
N ALA A 384 56.92 27.34 -11.42
CA ALA A 384 56.29 28.57 -11.88
C ALA A 384 55.24 28.31 -12.98
N ALA A 385 55.50 27.34 -13.87
CA ALA A 385 54.54 26.90 -14.88
C ALA A 385 53.32 26.20 -14.24
N GLU A 386 53.51 25.34 -13.23
CA GLU A 386 52.40 24.72 -12.50
C GLU A 386 51.61 25.75 -11.67
N LEU A 387 52.26 26.73 -11.03
CA LEU A 387 51.58 27.85 -10.37
C LEU A 387 50.73 28.67 -11.35
N THR A 388 51.23 28.89 -12.58
CA THR A 388 50.45 29.52 -13.65
C THR A 388 49.27 28.64 -14.09
N GLY A 389 49.44 27.32 -14.11
CA GLY A 389 48.36 26.36 -14.35
C GLY A 389 47.30 26.37 -13.24
N ILE A 390 47.71 26.47 -11.97
CA ILE A 390 46.81 26.60 -10.82
C ILE A 390 46.07 27.94 -10.87
N GLN A 391 46.75 29.05 -11.18
CA GLN A 391 46.10 30.36 -11.34
C GLN A 391 45.01 30.29 -12.41
N LYS A 392 45.28 29.66 -13.58
CA LYS A 392 44.24 29.45 -14.60
C LYS A 392 43.04 28.65 -14.08
N LEU A 393 43.26 27.64 -13.22
CA LEU A 393 42.16 26.90 -12.57
C LEU A 393 41.36 27.80 -11.61
N VAL A 394 42.02 28.69 -10.84
CA VAL A 394 41.34 29.70 -10.02
C VAL A 394 40.51 30.66 -10.89
N ASP A 395 41.05 31.09 -12.02
CA ASP A 395 40.41 32.04 -12.95
C ASP A 395 39.17 31.44 -13.65
N VAL A 396 39.12 30.11 -13.84
CA VAL A 396 37.91 29.37 -14.30
C VAL A 396 37.09 28.76 -13.16
N TYR A 397 37.38 29.16 -11.92
CA TYR A 397 36.75 28.72 -10.68
C TYR A 397 36.89 27.22 -10.31
N GLU A 398 37.79 26.44 -10.90
CA GLU A 398 38.01 25.03 -10.51
C GLU A 398 38.79 24.87 -9.19
N PHE A 399 38.20 25.39 -8.10
CA PHE A 399 38.80 25.54 -6.78
C PHE A 399 39.28 24.21 -6.17
N ASP A 400 38.53 23.11 -6.27
CA ASP A 400 38.97 21.81 -5.74
C ASP A 400 40.21 21.27 -6.47
N GLN A 401 40.29 21.46 -7.79
CA GLN A 401 41.47 21.07 -8.57
C GLN A 401 42.66 21.97 -8.25
N ALA A 402 42.42 23.29 -8.14
CA ALA A 402 43.43 24.26 -7.74
C ALA A 402 43.99 23.93 -6.36
N ARG A 403 43.13 23.67 -5.36
CA ARG A 403 43.49 23.30 -3.99
C ARG A 403 44.28 21.98 -3.93
N LYS A 404 43.84 20.94 -4.65
CA LYS A 404 44.52 19.63 -4.73
C LYS A 404 45.88 19.66 -5.44
N ARG A 405 46.10 20.62 -6.34
CA ARG A 405 47.40 20.87 -6.98
C ARG A 405 48.29 21.75 -6.12
N LEU A 406 47.73 22.80 -5.51
CA LEU A 406 48.43 23.76 -4.64
C LEU A 406 48.95 23.10 -3.36
N SER A 407 48.24 22.11 -2.80
CA SER A 407 48.68 21.37 -1.61
C SER A 407 49.90 20.46 -1.85
N ARG A 408 50.26 20.21 -3.11
CA ARG A 408 51.47 19.44 -3.48
C ARG A 408 52.71 20.32 -3.64
N LEU A 409 52.54 21.63 -3.79
CA LEU A 409 53.66 22.56 -3.91
C LEU A 409 54.27 22.84 -2.53
N PRO A 410 55.59 23.10 -2.45
CA PRO A 410 56.25 23.50 -1.21
C PRO A 410 55.75 24.87 -0.75
N PRO A 411 55.76 25.18 0.56
CA PRO A 411 55.45 26.53 1.03
C PRO A 411 56.47 27.56 0.52
N GLY A 412 56.00 28.76 0.20
CA GLY A 412 56.84 29.84 -0.32
C GLY A 412 56.00 31.00 -0.86
N GLN A 413 56.58 32.19 -0.91
CA GLN A 413 55.84 33.45 -1.14
C GLN A 413 54.91 33.43 -2.36
N ALA A 414 55.35 32.91 -3.51
CA ALA A 414 54.51 32.81 -4.71
C ALA A 414 53.34 31.80 -4.56
N VAL A 415 53.54 30.74 -3.77
CA VAL A 415 52.51 29.74 -3.44
C VAL A 415 51.50 30.34 -2.45
N ASP A 416 51.97 31.14 -1.49
CA ASP A 416 51.13 31.87 -0.54
C ASP A 416 50.33 33.00 -1.22
N ASP A 417 50.90 33.64 -2.24
CA ASP A 417 50.19 34.62 -3.09
C ASP A 417 49.06 33.96 -3.88
N VAL A 418 49.30 32.81 -4.52
CA VAL A 418 48.25 32.04 -5.20
C VAL A 418 47.24 31.47 -4.19
N ARG A 419 47.66 31.07 -2.99
CA ARG A 419 46.75 30.65 -1.91
C ARG A 419 45.83 31.78 -1.45
N ARG A 420 46.37 32.99 -1.25
CA ARG A 420 45.57 34.17 -0.92
C ARG A 420 44.58 34.50 -2.04
N LYS A 421 45.00 34.48 -3.31
CA LYS A 421 44.11 34.67 -4.47
C LYS A 421 43.02 33.61 -4.55
N LEU A 422 43.34 32.34 -4.31
CA LEU A 422 42.37 31.24 -4.27
C LEU A 422 41.31 31.51 -3.18
N VAL A 423 41.73 31.81 -1.95
CA VAL A 423 40.79 32.11 -0.84
C VAL A 423 39.94 33.33 -1.16
N THR A 424 40.51 34.43 -1.64
CA THR A 424 39.73 35.62 -2.02
C THR A 424 38.77 35.34 -3.19
N ALA A 425 39.15 34.50 -4.16
CA ALA A 425 38.27 34.10 -5.25
C ALA A 425 37.12 33.19 -4.77
N GLU A 426 37.40 32.21 -3.89
CA GLU A 426 36.40 31.36 -3.23
C GLU A 426 35.43 32.21 -2.39
N GLU A 427 35.93 33.15 -1.60
CA GLU A 427 35.12 34.09 -0.81
C GLU A 427 34.25 34.97 -1.73
N THR A 428 34.81 35.50 -2.82
CA THR A 428 34.07 36.33 -3.79
C THR A 428 32.95 35.52 -4.46
N VAL A 429 33.22 34.31 -4.95
CA VAL A 429 32.21 33.44 -5.56
C VAL A 429 31.16 33.02 -4.52
N THR A 430 31.56 32.78 -3.28
CA THR A 430 30.62 32.47 -2.17
C THR A 430 29.71 33.65 -1.87
N GLN A 431 30.25 34.87 -1.78
CA GLN A 431 29.45 36.10 -1.59
C GLN A 431 28.49 36.33 -2.76
N ILE A 432 28.95 36.14 -4.00
CA ILE A 432 28.09 36.21 -5.20
C ILE A 432 27.00 35.14 -5.14
N ALA A 433 27.31 33.90 -4.78
CA ALA A 433 26.35 32.81 -4.70
C ALA A 433 25.30 33.04 -3.61
N VAL A 434 25.68 33.58 -2.46
CA VAL A 434 24.73 33.97 -1.38
C VAL A 434 23.85 35.13 -1.82
N ALA A 435 24.41 36.17 -2.45
CA ALA A 435 23.64 37.30 -2.96
C ALA A 435 22.70 36.90 -4.13
N LEU A 436 23.12 35.94 -4.96
CA LEU A 436 22.31 35.36 -6.02
C LEU A 436 21.17 34.51 -5.45
N ALA A 437 21.47 33.68 -4.44
CA ALA A 437 20.49 32.87 -3.73
C ALA A 437 19.41 33.76 -3.09
N ALA A 438 19.78 34.86 -2.42
CA ALA A 438 18.84 35.82 -1.86
C ALA A 438 17.90 36.44 -2.93
N LYS A 439 18.45 36.87 -4.08
CA LYS A 439 17.66 37.38 -5.21
C LYS A 439 16.74 36.31 -5.83
N VAL A 440 17.17 35.06 -5.84
CA VAL A 440 16.37 33.93 -6.32
C VAL A 440 15.24 33.61 -5.33
N THR A 441 15.51 33.63 -4.02
CA THR A 441 14.47 33.54 -2.98
C THR A 441 13.42 34.63 -3.16
N GLU A 442 13.83 35.91 -3.27
CA GLU A 442 12.94 37.05 -3.50
C GLU A 442 12.01 36.85 -4.73
N ARG A 443 12.57 36.33 -5.83
CA ARG A 443 11.81 36.05 -7.06
C ARG A 443 10.87 34.85 -6.92
N LEU A 444 11.30 33.80 -6.22
CA LEU A 444 10.52 32.59 -6.01
C LEU A 444 9.39 32.80 -4.99
N ASP A 445 9.59 33.66 -3.99
CA ASP A 445 8.53 34.08 -3.05
C ASP A 445 7.50 34.99 -3.75
N ALA A 446 7.92 35.75 -4.77
CA ALA A 446 7.04 36.49 -5.67
C ALA A 446 6.41 35.63 -6.79
N ASN A 447 6.60 34.31 -6.79
CA ASN A 447 6.20 33.35 -7.84
C ASN A 447 6.75 33.66 -9.27
N ASP A 448 7.77 34.50 -9.41
CA ASP A 448 8.41 34.90 -10.68
C ASP A 448 9.49 33.88 -11.12
N VAL A 449 9.04 32.63 -11.29
CA VAL A 449 9.87 31.47 -11.66
C VAL A 449 10.69 31.71 -12.95
N PRO A 450 10.13 32.27 -14.05
CA PRO A 450 10.90 32.50 -15.27
C PRO A 450 12.03 33.52 -15.11
N SER A 451 11.90 34.49 -14.19
CA SER A 451 13.01 35.41 -13.89
C SER A 451 14.03 34.78 -12.95
N ALA A 452 13.61 33.99 -11.96
CA ALA A 452 14.51 33.21 -11.12
C ALA A 452 15.40 32.27 -11.98
N LEU A 453 14.79 31.53 -12.93
CA LEU A 453 15.53 30.67 -13.87
C LEU A 453 16.50 31.46 -14.77
N ARG A 454 16.10 32.64 -15.28
CA ARG A 454 17.00 33.52 -16.07
C ARG A 454 18.16 34.07 -15.24
N ILE A 455 17.93 34.38 -13.97
CA ILE A 455 18.98 34.82 -13.03
C ILE A 455 19.98 33.69 -12.79
N ILE A 456 19.52 32.46 -12.58
CA ILE A 456 20.36 31.27 -12.41
C ILE A 456 21.15 30.97 -13.70
N ALA A 457 20.48 30.96 -14.85
CA ALA A 457 21.08 30.65 -16.15
C ALA A 457 22.07 31.71 -16.66
N SER A 458 22.04 32.95 -16.14
CA SER A 458 22.99 34.00 -16.50
C SER A 458 24.32 33.93 -15.73
N LYS A 459 24.48 32.93 -14.85
CA LYS A 459 25.63 32.75 -13.97
C LYS A 459 26.37 31.44 -14.19
N THR A 460 27.65 31.41 -13.83
CA THR A 460 28.44 30.17 -13.89
C THR A 460 27.89 29.12 -12.91
N LYS A 461 28.17 27.83 -13.18
CA LYS A 461 27.65 26.71 -12.36
C LYS A 461 27.95 26.86 -10.86
N GLN A 462 29.04 27.53 -10.49
CA GLN A 462 29.45 27.70 -9.10
C GLN A 462 28.80 28.90 -8.42
N GLU A 463 28.75 30.07 -9.09
CA GLU A 463 27.94 31.21 -8.63
C GLU A 463 26.46 30.79 -8.46
N ALA A 464 25.97 29.92 -9.35
CA ALA A 464 24.60 29.40 -9.34
C ALA A 464 24.33 28.30 -8.30
N ALA A 465 25.34 27.74 -7.62
CA ALA A 465 25.18 26.52 -6.83
C ALA A 465 24.19 26.70 -5.65
N GLN A 466 24.37 27.74 -4.84
CA GLN A 466 23.47 28.04 -3.71
C GLN A 466 22.06 28.40 -4.18
N ALA A 467 21.94 29.18 -5.27
CA ALA A 467 20.67 29.53 -5.87
C ALA A 467 19.91 28.29 -6.42
N THR A 468 20.63 27.29 -6.91
CA THR A 468 20.06 26.01 -7.37
C THR A 468 19.53 25.18 -6.20
N ILE A 469 20.22 25.19 -5.05
CA ILE A 469 19.74 24.54 -3.82
C ILE A 469 18.47 25.22 -3.29
N VAL A 470 18.41 26.56 -3.30
CA VAL A 470 17.20 27.32 -2.97
C VAL A 470 16.04 26.95 -3.89
N LEU A 471 16.27 26.91 -5.20
CA LEU A 471 15.26 26.50 -6.18
C LEU A 471 14.75 25.08 -5.92
N GLU A 472 15.62 24.12 -5.61
CA GLU A 472 15.21 22.74 -5.36
C GLU A 472 14.41 22.60 -4.05
N ARG A 473 14.81 23.29 -2.97
CA ARG A 473 14.02 23.37 -1.73
C ARG A 473 12.65 24.01 -1.95
N TRP A 474 12.58 25.07 -2.74
CA TRP A 474 11.32 25.71 -3.11
C TRP A 474 10.43 24.78 -3.97
N ARG A 475 11.00 24.02 -4.90
CA ARG A 475 10.26 23.01 -5.68
C ARG A 475 9.67 21.92 -4.78
N ILE A 476 10.44 21.41 -3.82
CA ILE A 476 9.98 20.43 -2.83
C ILE A 476 8.81 21.01 -2.02
N LYS A 477 8.96 22.20 -1.44
CA LYS A 477 7.88 22.90 -0.71
C LYS A 477 6.63 23.10 -1.56
N LYS A 478 6.78 23.44 -2.86
CA LYS A 478 5.64 23.59 -3.77
C LYS A 478 5.00 22.25 -4.17
N LEU A 479 5.77 21.15 -4.20
CA LEU A 479 5.21 19.80 -4.34
C LEU A 479 4.48 19.34 -3.07
N GLU A 480 4.94 19.72 -1.88
CA GLU A 480 4.20 19.52 -0.61
C GLU A 480 2.90 20.34 -0.58
N GLU A 481 2.94 21.61 -0.99
CA GLU A 481 1.73 22.45 -1.16
C GLU A 481 0.76 21.84 -2.18
N ALA A 482 1.26 21.22 -3.25
CA ALA A 482 0.45 20.54 -4.27
C ALA A 482 -0.03 19.14 -3.85
N SER A 483 0.68 18.43 -2.97
CA SER A 483 0.29 17.10 -2.47
C SER A 483 -0.71 17.18 -1.31
N ASN A 484 -0.75 18.29 -0.58
CA ASN A 484 -1.65 18.50 0.55
C ASN A 484 -3.12 18.46 0.13
N SER A 485 -3.81 17.36 0.44
CA SER A 485 -5.24 17.15 0.14
C SER A 485 -6.19 18.13 0.84
N GLY A 486 -5.74 18.81 1.91
CA GLY A 486 -6.50 19.85 2.59
C GLY A 486 -6.38 21.25 1.95
N ALA A 487 -5.53 21.43 0.93
CA ALA A 487 -5.42 22.69 0.20
C ALA A 487 -6.47 22.79 -0.92
N PRO A 488 -7.06 23.99 -1.16
CA PRO A 488 -7.95 24.20 -2.31
C PRO A 488 -7.32 23.76 -3.63
N MET A 489 -8.09 23.02 -4.44
CA MET A 489 -7.61 22.36 -5.67
C MET A 489 -6.95 23.34 -6.65
N ASN A 490 -7.42 24.59 -6.69
CA ASN A 490 -6.85 25.65 -7.51
C ASN A 490 -5.42 26.04 -7.06
N LYS A 491 -5.15 26.14 -5.75
CA LYS A 491 -3.82 26.37 -5.20
C LYS A 491 -2.89 25.19 -5.44
N ARG A 492 -3.43 23.96 -5.35
CA ARG A 492 -2.67 22.73 -5.67
C ARG A 492 -2.23 22.72 -7.14
N LEU A 493 -3.14 23.03 -8.07
CA LEU A 493 -2.85 23.17 -9.50
C LEU A 493 -1.89 24.33 -9.81
N GLU A 494 -2.04 25.47 -9.14
CA GLU A 494 -1.13 26.62 -9.26
C GLU A 494 0.29 26.24 -8.83
N ALA A 495 0.45 25.66 -7.65
CA ALA A 495 1.74 25.18 -7.15
C ALA A 495 2.36 24.13 -8.09
N LEU A 496 1.58 23.19 -8.59
CA LEU A 496 2.03 22.18 -9.54
C LEU A 496 2.50 22.79 -10.88
N ASN A 497 1.76 23.76 -11.41
CA ASN A 497 2.14 24.47 -12.63
C ASN A 497 3.40 25.33 -12.43
N LEU A 498 3.53 25.99 -11.29
CA LEU A 498 4.74 26.73 -10.91
C LEU A 498 5.97 25.80 -10.86
N VAL A 499 5.85 24.58 -10.33
CA VAL A 499 6.93 23.57 -10.34
C VAL A 499 7.24 23.07 -11.75
N LYS A 500 6.23 22.85 -12.61
CA LYS A 500 6.44 22.47 -14.03
C LYS A 500 7.22 23.55 -14.79
N VAL A 501 6.85 24.82 -14.63
CA VAL A 501 7.58 25.97 -15.20
C VAL A 501 9.00 26.06 -14.63
N ALA A 502 9.21 25.65 -13.38
CA ALA A 502 10.51 25.63 -12.72
C ALA A 502 11.50 24.56 -13.26
N GLN A 503 11.17 23.79 -14.30
CA GLN A 503 12.00 22.72 -14.87
C GLN A 503 12.36 21.62 -13.83
N PRO A 504 11.39 20.76 -13.44
CA PRO A 504 11.57 19.79 -12.37
C PRO A 504 12.57 18.68 -12.71
N SER A 505 13.25 18.16 -11.69
CA SER A 505 14.18 17.02 -11.79
C SER A 505 13.47 15.72 -12.16
N ALA A 506 14.23 14.70 -12.58
CA ALA A 506 13.64 13.42 -13.03
C ALA A 506 12.76 12.75 -11.95
N GLY A 507 13.20 12.75 -10.69
CA GLY A 507 12.40 12.25 -9.57
C GLY A 507 11.14 13.08 -9.31
N GLN A 508 11.26 14.42 -9.33
CA GLN A 508 10.11 15.32 -9.17
C GLN A 508 9.03 15.13 -10.24
N LYS A 509 9.40 14.75 -11.49
CA LYS A 509 8.42 14.43 -12.54
C LYS A 509 7.54 13.23 -12.19
N VAL A 510 8.06 12.23 -11.46
CA VAL A 510 7.28 11.09 -10.96
C VAL A 510 6.29 11.56 -9.89
N THR A 511 6.74 12.39 -8.95
CA THR A 511 5.88 13.01 -7.93
C THR A 511 4.77 13.87 -8.56
N ILE A 512 5.10 14.65 -9.59
CA ILE A 512 4.12 15.45 -10.35
C ILE A 512 3.04 14.55 -10.96
N SER A 513 3.42 13.47 -11.65
CA SER A 513 2.45 12.53 -12.24
C SER A 513 1.49 11.95 -11.19
N SER A 514 2.02 11.57 -10.02
CA SER A 514 1.20 11.05 -8.91
C SER A 514 0.19 12.10 -8.39
N ILE A 515 0.62 13.36 -8.24
CA ILE A 515 -0.25 14.47 -7.84
C ILE A 515 -1.27 14.79 -8.94
N GLU A 516 -0.91 14.70 -10.23
CA GLU A 516 -1.86 14.86 -11.34
C GLU A 516 -2.96 13.80 -11.32
N ASP A 517 -2.63 12.54 -11.00
CA ASP A 517 -3.62 11.47 -10.94
C ASP A 517 -4.51 11.55 -9.69
N ASP A 518 -4.00 12.00 -8.54
CA ASP A 518 -4.86 12.38 -7.39
C ASP A 518 -5.80 13.53 -7.76
N LEU A 519 -5.28 14.61 -8.35
CA LEU A 519 -6.10 15.76 -8.78
C LEU A 519 -7.15 15.36 -9.82
N ARG A 520 -6.86 14.44 -10.75
CA ARG A 520 -7.84 13.86 -11.69
C ARG A 520 -8.92 13.06 -10.97
N ARG A 521 -8.59 12.25 -9.97
CA ARG A 521 -9.57 11.49 -9.16
C ARG A 521 -10.47 12.44 -8.35
N GLN A 522 -9.88 13.45 -7.73
CA GLN A 522 -10.63 14.49 -7.02
C GLN A 522 -11.53 15.29 -7.97
N GLN A 523 -11.06 15.62 -9.18
CA GLN A 523 -11.88 16.23 -10.23
C GLN A 523 -13.03 15.31 -10.64
N GLY A 524 -12.81 13.99 -10.73
CA GLY A 524 -13.85 13.00 -10.98
C GLY A 524 -14.94 13.01 -9.90
N HIS A 525 -14.55 12.97 -8.62
CA HIS A 525 -15.50 13.04 -7.50
C HIS A 525 -16.23 14.39 -7.42
N LEU A 526 -15.55 15.51 -7.64
CA LEU A 526 -16.19 16.83 -7.72
C LEU A 526 -17.16 16.91 -8.90
N LYS A 527 -16.83 16.31 -10.06
CA LYS A 527 -17.74 16.22 -11.21
C LYS A 527 -18.97 15.38 -10.88
N GLU A 528 -18.81 14.24 -10.21
CA GLU A 528 -19.95 13.45 -9.72
C GLU A 528 -20.80 14.23 -8.71
N GLN A 529 -20.20 15.01 -7.81
CA GLN A 529 -20.93 15.83 -6.85
C GLN A 529 -21.69 16.96 -7.55
N VAL A 530 -21.06 17.70 -8.46
CA VAL A 530 -21.72 18.72 -9.29
C VAL A 530 -22.84 18.09 -10.12
N GLN A 531 -22.65 16.89 -10.68
CA GLN A 531 -23.72 16.17 -11.39
C GLN A 531 -24.87 15.76 -10.45
N ARG A 532 -24.60 15.24 -9.25
CA ARG A 532 -25.65 14.93 -8.26
C ARG A 532 -26.40 16.18 -7.82
N LEU A 533 -25.71 17.32 -7.67
CA LEU A 533 -26.35 18.60 -7.37
C LEU A 533 -27.13 19.14 -8.58
N GLN A 534 -26.68 18.90 -9.82
CA GLN A 534 -27.45 19.16 -11.04
C GLN A 534 -28.73 18.30 -11.06
N ASP A 535 -28.64 17.01 -10.74
CA ASP A 535 -29.81 16.15 -10.62
C ASP A 535 -30.76 16.61 -9.49
N LEU A 536 -30.27 17.29 -8.44
CA LEU A 536 -31.10 17.92 -7.40
C LEU A 536 -31.68 19.26 -7.84
N ALA A 537 -30.92 20.08 -8.58
CA ALA A 537 -31.39 21.36 -9.14
C ALA A 537 -32.46 21.12 -10.21
N ASP A 538 -32.29 20.09 -11.04
CA ASP A 538 -33.25 19.68 -12.06
C ASP A 538 -34.49 19.01 -11.42
N LYS A 539 -34.34 18.40 -10.23
CA LYS A 539 -35.47 18.05 -9.34
C LYS A 539 -36.01 19.24 -8.54
N GLY A 540 -35.34 20.39 -8.57
CA GLY A 540 -35.76 21.68 -8.05
C GLY A 540 -35.32 22.09 -6.66
N ASP A 541 -34.47 21.32 -5.98
CA ASP A 541 -34.07 21.60 -4.59
C ASP A 541 -32.99 22.70 -4.49
N TYR A 542 -33.32 23.90 -4.96
CA TYR A 542 -32.39 25.01 -5.15
C TYR A 542 -31.72 25.52 -3.85
N GLU A 543 -32.38 25.64 -2.69
CA GLU A 543 -31.70 26.01 -1.42
C GLU A 543 -30.83 24.86 -0.92
N LYS A 544 -31.21 23.60 -1.10
CA LYS A 544 -30.29 22.50 -0.75
C LYS A 544 -29.09 22.47 -1.68
N VAL A 545 -29.26 22.77 -2.95
CA VAL A 545 -28.16 22.92 -3.91
C VAL A 545 -27.26 24.10 -3.53
N PHE A 546 -27.81 25.30 -3.27
CA PHE A 546 -27.01 26.44 -2.82
C PHE A 546 -26.35 26.18 -1.44
N GLY A 547 -27.07 25.57 -0.52
CA GLY A 547 -26.59 25.20 0.81
C GLY A 547 -25.53 24.10 0.79
N ASP A 548 -25.60 23.14 -0.13
CA ASP A 548 -24.54 22.14 -0.34
C ASP A 548 -23.34 22.72 -1.10
N ILE A 549 -23.55 23.66 -2.04
CA ILE A 549 -22.47 24.44 -2.66
C ILE A 549 -21.71 25.24 -1.59
N GLU A 550 -22.41 25.88 -0.65
CA GLU A 550 -21.81 26.63 0.47
C GLU A 550 -21.16 25.71 1.51
N ARG A 551 -21.89 24.68 1.98
CA ARG A 551 -21.43 23.73 3.01
C ARG A 551 -20.21 22.92 2.58
N LEU A 552 -20.19 22.45 1.34
CA LEU A 552 -19.04 21.74 0.75
C LEU A 552 -18.02 22.71 0.15
N ARG A 553 -18.30 24.02 0.15
CA ARG A 553 -17.47 25.10 -0.40
C ARG A 553 -17.04 24.85 -1.85
N LEU A 554 -17.94 24.28 -2.66
CA LEU A 554 -17.63 23.90 -4.05
C LEU A 554 -17.13 25.07 -4.88
N SER A 555 -17.63 26.28 -4.61
CA SER A 555 -17.16 27.53 -5.24
C SER A 555 -15.69 27.87 -4.91
N GLU A 556 -15.16 27.46 -3.75
CA GLU A 556 -13.73 27.59 -3.41
C GLU A 556 -12.88 26.52 -4.10
N TYR A 557 -13.34 25.26 -4.12
CA TYR A 557 -12.59 24.13 -4.68
C TYR A 557 -12.56 24.12 -6.21
N VAL A 558 -13.63 24.54 -6.88
CA VAL A 558 -13.80 24.40 -8.34
C VAL A 558 -13.21 25.60 -9.12
N LYS A 559 -12.93 26.72 -8.46
CA LYS A 559 -12.46 27.98 -9.06
C LYS A 559 -11.18 27.80 -9.89
N GLY A 560 -11.22 28.16 -11.17
CA GLY A 560 -10.08 28.01 -12.10
C GLY A 560 -9.89 26.60 -12.68
N THR A 561 -10.80 25.66 -12.40
CA THR A 561 -10.85 24.34 -13.05
C THR A 561 -11.89 24.32 -14.18
N PRO A 562 -11.85 23.34 -15.11
CA PRO A 562 -12.88 23.19 -16.14
C PRO A 562 -14.31 23.03 -15.60
N LEU A 563 -14.45 22.46 -14.40
CA LEU A 563 -15.75 22.29 -13.73
C LEU A 563 -16.38 23.61 -13.27
N GLN A 564 -15.67 24.75 -13.35
CA GLN A 564 -16.25 26.06 -13.01
C GLN A 564 -17.40 26.42 -13.96
N ALA A 565 -17.33 26.05 -15.24
CA ALA A 565 -18.42 26.25 -16.18
C ALA A 565 -19.64 25.37 -15.83
N ASP A 566 -19.41 24.13 -15.39
CA ASP A 566 -20.46 23.21 -14.95
C ASP A 566 -21.13 23.70 -13.65
N LEU A 567 -20.35 24.20 -12.69
CA LEU A 567 -20.88 24.81 -11.46
C LEU A 567 -21.67 26.11 -11.73
N GLN A 568 -21.20 26.96 -12.65
CA GLN A 568 -21.97 28.15 -13.07
C GLN A 568 -23.27 27.78 -13.80
N LYS A 569 -23.26 26.72 -14.60
CA LYS A 569 -24.46 26.17 -15.24
C LYS A 569 -25.45 25.59 -14.22
N LEU A 570 -24.94 24.92 -13.19
CA LEU A 570 -25.71 24.44 -12.04
C LEU A 570 -26.37 25.59 -11.28
N GLU A 571 -25.61 26.62 -10.90
CA GLU A 571 -26.12 27.82 -10.24
C GLU A 571 -27.17 28.53 -11.12
N ALA A 572 -26.97 28.59 -12.44
CA ALA A 572 -27.95 29.13 -13.38
C ALA A 572 -29.23 28.28 -13.46
N SER A 573 -29.14 26.95 -13.45
CA SER A 573 -30.29 26.04 -13.42
C SER A 573 -31.09 26.20 -12.12
N ALA A 574 -30.42 26.17 -10.96
CA ALA A 574 -31.03 26.37 -9.65
C ALA A 574 -31.70 27.75 -9.53
N ASN A 575 -31.08 28.82 -10.05
CA ASN A 575 -31.70 30.14 -10.13
C ASN A 575 -32.89 30.20 -11.11
N GLN A 576 -32.88 29.42 -12.21
CA GLN A 576 -34.03 29.33 -13.09
C GLN A 576 -35.21 28.64 -12.40
N VAL A 577 -34.98 27.54 -11.66
CA VAL A 577 -36.04 26.91 -10.87
C VAL A 577 -36.59 27.88 -9.83
N ARG A 578 -35.72 28.56 -9.06
CA ARG A 578 -36.13 29.56 -8.08
C ARG A 578 -37.05 30.62 -8.69
N ARG A 579 -36.70 31.16 -9.87
CA ARG A 579 -37.55 32.13 -10.60
C ARG A 579 -38.89 31.53 -11.04
N ASN A 580 -38.91 30.29 -11.51
CA ASN A 580 -40.15 29.61 -11.90
C ASN A 580 -41.09 29.43 -10.69
N VAL A 581 -40.56 28.96 -9.54
CA VAL A 581 -41.33 28.78 -8.28
C VAL A 581 -41.89 30.13 -7.79
N GLN A 582 -41.09 31.20 -7.82
CA GLN A 582 -41.53 32.54 -7.41
C GLN A 582 -42.61 33.11 -8.35
N SER A 583 -42.42 33.02 -9.67
CA SER A 583 -43.39 33.53 -10.65
C SER A 583 -44.72 32.78 -10.59
N PHE A 584 -44.70 31.47 -10.37
CA PHE A 584 -45.91 30.68 -10.13
C PHE A 584 -46.66 31.17 -8.89
N ARG A 585 -45.95 31.40 -7.77
CA ARG A 585 -46.55 31.93 -6.54
C ARG A 585 -47.23 33.28 -6.77
N GLU A 586 -46.60 34.19 -7.51
CA GLU A 586 -47.18 35.49 -7.86
C GLU A 586 -48.48 35.36 -8.69
N GLN A 587 -48.51 34.45 -9.69
CA GLN A 587 -49.69 34.20 -10.52
C GLN A 587 -50.87 33.61 -9.74
N VAL A 588 -50.60 32.72 -8.77
CA VAL A 588 -51.62 32.16 -7.88
C VAL A 588 -52.29 33.25 -7.04
N MET A 589 -51.53 34.22 -6.52
CA MET A 589 -52.10 35.31 -5.73
C MET A 589 -53.05 36.21 -6.55
N SER A 590 -52.77 36.43 -7.84
CA SER A 590 -53.67 37.21 -8.71
C SER A 590 -54.97 36.47 -9.02
N SER A 591 -54.91 35.21 -9.49
CA SER A 591 -56.13 34.52 -9.95
C SER A 591 -57.08 34.10 -8.84
N VAL A 592 -56.56 33.82 -7.63
CA VAL A 592 -57.43 33.59 -6.45
C VAL A 592 -58.22 34.86 -6.13
N ARG A 593 -57.54 36.02 -6.12
CA ARG A 593 -58.08 37.35 -5.82
C ARG A 593 -59.12 37.81 -6.83
N ASP A 594 -58.83 37.65 -8.12
CA ASP A 594 -59.64 38.22 -9.21
C ASP A 594 -60.88 37.36 -9.57
N GLY A 595 -61.14 36.29 -8.80
CA GLY A 595 -62.39 35.54 -8.90
C GLY A 595 -62.45 34.55 -10.06
N GLU A 596 -61.34 34.27 -10.74
CA GLU A 596 -61.33 33.43 -11.94
C GLU A 596 -61.93 32.03 -11.68
N GLY A 597 -62.62 31.49 -12.69
CA GLY A 597 -63.36 30.23 -12.56
C GLY A 597 -62.44 29.03 -12.31
N SER A 598 -63.01 27.91 -11.84
CA SER A 598 -62.24 26.70 -11.52
C SER A 598 -61.40 26.17 -12.68
N ALA A 599 -61.72 26.50 -13.94
CA ALA A 599 -60.88 26.18 -15.09
C ALA A 599 -59.51 26.90 -15.08
N ALA A 600 -59.47 28.22 -14.85
CA ALA A 600 -58.22 28.99 -14.82
C ALA A 600 -57.41 28.66 -13.56
N LEU A 601 -58.09 28.47 -12.42
CA LEU A 601 -57.42 28.01 -11.21
C LEU A 601 -57.02 26.53 -11.27
N LYS A 602 -57.67 25.68 -12.08
CA LYS A 602 -57.18 24.35 -12.43
C LYS A 602 -56.03 24.40 -13.41
N GLU A 603 -55.96 25.40 -14.30
CA GLU A 603 -54.80 25.60 -15.16
C GLU A 603 -53.60 26.09 -14.34
N LEU A 604 -53.80 26.95 -13.35
CA LEU A 604 -52.77 27.32 -12.38
C LEU A 604 -52.47 26.20 -11.38
N GLN A 605 -53.44 25.45 -10.89
CA GLN A 605 -53.18 24.26 -10.07
C GLN A 605 -52.42 23.22 -10.89
N ALA A 606 -52.80 22.97 -12.14
CA ALA A 606 -52.09 22.08 -13.06
C ALA A 606 -50.71 22.63 -13.44
N SER A 607 -50.52 23.95 -13.51
CA SER A 607 -49.22 24.59 -13.66
C SER A 607 -48.37 24.39 -12.39
N GLY A 608 -48.98 24.50 -11.21
CA GLY A 608 -48.36 24.23 -9.90
C GLY A 608 -48.02 22.76 -9.70
N ASP A 609 -48.90 21.85 -10.08
CA ASP A 609 -48.70 20.40 -10.07
C ASP A 609 -47.72 19.96 -11.18
N ALA A 610 -47.71 20.63 -12.34
CA ALA A 610 -46.68 20.48 -13.37
C ALA A 610 -45.33 21.01 -12.89
N LEU A 611 -45.31 22.09 -12.10
CA LEU A 611 -44.11 22.64 -11.50
C LEU A 611 -43.61 21.74 -10.37
N LEU A 612 -44.49 21.20 -9.52
CA LEU A 612 -44.18 20.23 -8.45
C LEU A 612 -43.85 18.82 -8.98
N SER A 613 -44.30 18.44 -10.18
CA SER A 613 -43.93 17.17 -10.83
C SER A 613 -42.67 17.29 -11.68
N ARG A 614 -42.45 18.45 -12.32
CA ARG A 614 -41.17 18.79 -12.97
C ARG A 614 -40.06 19.01 -11.95
N PHE A 615 -40.40 19.59 -10.79
CA PHE A 615 -39.51 19.88 -9.68
C PHE A 615 -39.96 19.12 -8.41
N PRO A 616 -39.84 17.77 -8.39
CA PRO A 616 -40.32 16.91 -7.31
C PRO A 616 -39.60 17.08 -5.97
N GLN A 617 -38.56 17.91 -5.92
CA GLN A 617 -37.84 18.29 -4.70
C GLN A 617 -37.72 19.81 -4.60
N ALA A 618 -38.64 20.57 -5.22
CA ALA A 618 -38.67 22.04 -5.15
C ALA A 618 -38.33 22.53 -3.74
N THR A 619 -37.36 23.42 -3.62
CA THR A 619 -37.10 24.04 -2.31
C THR A 619 -38.31 24.87 -1.89
N ASN A 620 -38.61 24.87 -0.60
CA ASN A 620 -39.89 25.31 -0.07
C ASN A 620 -41.07 24.58 -0.73
N ARG A 621 -40.89 23.32 -1.17
CA ARG A 621 -41.97 22.42 -1.60
C ARG A 621 -43.06 22.37 -0.55
N ALA A 622 -42.77 22.34 0.75
CA ALA A 622 -43.82 22.40 1.77
C ALA A 622 -44.64 23.71 1.73
N ALA A 623 -44.05 24.86 1.36
CA ALA A 623 -44.76 26.14 1.23
C ALA A 623 -45.41 26.32 -0.15
N THR A 624 -44.85 25.73 -1.21
CA THR A 624 -45.44 25.71 -2.56
C THR A 624 -46.53 24.65 -2.66
N GLU A 625 -46.40 23.53 -1.96
CA GLU A 625 -47.47 22.58 -1.66
C GLU A 625 -48.45 23.19 -0.69
N SER A 626 -48.06 23.99 0.31
CA SER A 626 -49.06 24.75 1.09
C SER A 626 -49.77 25.77 0.21
N LEU A 627 -49.08 26.41 -0.74
CA LEU A 627 -49.69 27.34 -1.69
C LEU A 627 -50.56 26.63 -2.73
N VAL A 628 -50.17 25.45 -3.23
CA VAL A 628 -50.96 24.62 -4.17
C VAL A 628 -52.08 23.91 -3.42
N LYS A 629 -51.86 23.51 -2.17
CA LYS A 629 -52.84 22.91 -1.26
C LYS A 629 -53.83 23.95 -0.80
N THR A 630 -53.44 25.18 -0.51
CA THR A 630 -54.36 26.27 -0.15
C THR A 630 -54.92 26.95 -1.38
N LEU A 631 -54.25 26.96 -2.54
CA LEU A 631 -54.90 27.17 -3.85
C LEU A 631 -55.91 26.08 -4.10
N LYS A 632 -55.64 24.83 -3.69
CA LYS A 632 -56.58 23.72 -3.75
C LYS A 632 -57.63 23.79 -2.65
N ASP A 633 -57.36 24.27 -1.45
CA ASP A 633 -58.39 24.50 -0.43
C ASP A 633 -59.25 25.69 -0.88
N CYS A 634 -58.65 26.64 -1.61
CA CYS A 634 -59.32 27.68 -2.36
C CYS A 634 -60.05 27.14 -3.57
N LEU A 635 -59.59 26.08 -4.25
CA LEU A 635 -60.20 25.51 -5.47
C LEU A 635 -61.32 24.55 -5.12
N ASP A 636 -61.08 23.64 -4.20
CA ASP A 636 -62.06 22.91 -3.42
C ASP A 636 -63.09 23.92 -2.91
N ALA A 637 -62.67 25.10 -2.39
CA ALA A 637 -63.58 26.20 -2.10
C ALA A 637 -64.20 26.89 -3.32
N VAL A 638 -63.52 27.15 -4.45
CA VAL A 638 -64.04 27.75 -5.69
C VAL A 638 -65.17 26.90 -6.26
N GLU A 639 -64.95 25.60 -6.18
CA GLU A 639 -65.90 24.56 -6.49
C GLU A 639 -66.93 24.44 -5.37
N GLN A 640 -66.60 24.75 -4.10
CA GLN A 640 -67.49 24.50 -2.95
C GLN A 640 -68.83 25.19 -3.12
N PRO A 641 -69.86 24.59 -2.50
CA PRO A 641 -71.09 25.23 -2.11
C PRO A 641 -70.93 26.68 -1.69
N THR A 642 -71.64 27.62 -2.29
CA THR A 642 -71.37 29.07 -2.21
C THR A 642 -71.39 29.73 -0.80
N GLU A 643 -72.16 29.22 0.17
CA GLU A 643 -72.11 29.56 1.62
C GLU A 643 -70.97 28.78 2.28
N SER A 644 -70.81 27.48 1.99
CA SER A 644 -69.72 26.68 2.58
C SER A 644 -68.34 27.08 2.06
N GLN A 645 -68.29 27.65 0.87
CA GLN A 645 -67.19 28.25 0.15
C GLN A 645 -66.80 29.53 0.83
N GLN A 646 -67.76 30.41 1.16
CA GLN A 646 -67.49 31.53 2.05
C GLN A 646 -67.01 31.08 3.42
N ALA A 647 -67.71 30.14 4.07
CA ALA A 647 -67.35 29.66 5.40
C ALA A 647 -65.97 29.01 5.40
N ALA A 648 -65.61 28.21 4.38
CA ALA A 648 -64.31 27.56 4.25
C ALA A 648 -63.19 28.55 3.94
N LEU A 649 -63.41 29.52 3.05
CA LEU A 649 -62.46 30.60 2.80
C LEU A 649 -62.26 31.48 4.05
N GLN A 650 -63.30 31.73 4.85
CA GLN A 650 -63.20 32.44 6.15
C GLN A 650 -62.44 31.60 7.18
N LEU A 651 -62.71 30.31 7.26
CA LEU A 651 -62.06 29.41 8.22
C LEU A 651 -60.59 29.17 7.84
N LEU A 652 -60.25 29.24 6.55
CA LEU A 652 -58.87 29.40 6.09
C LEU A 652 -58.27 30.70 6.66
N ILE A 653 -58.89 31.86 6.42
CA ILE A 653 -58.45 33.20 6.91
C ILE A 653 -58.19 33.19 8.43
N ASP A 654 -59.10 32.60 9.20
CA ASP A 654 -59.12 32.66 10.66
C ASP A 654 -58.12 31.71 11.34
N ARG A 655 -57.65 30.66 10.64
CA ARG A 655 -56.59 29.78 11.18
C ARG A 655 -55.25 30.47 11.37
N GLY A 656 -54.98 31.52 10.59
CA GLY A 656 -53.76 32.32 10.69
C GLY A 656 -52.47 31.64 10.21
N ASP A 657 -52.57 30.45 9.61
CA ASP A 657 -51.47 29.65 9.05
C ASP A 657 -51.39 29.69 7.51
N ILE A 658 -52.31 30.41 6.84
CA ILE A 658 -52.15 30.74 5.42
C ILE A 658 -50.97 31.70 5.23
N ASP A 659 -50.29 31.55 4.09
CA ASP A 659 -49.38 32.56 3.57
C ASP A 659 -50.05 33.96 3.53
N PRO A 660 -49.47 35.01 4.14
CA PRO A 660 -50.15 36.30 4.34
C PRO A 660 -50.68 36.94 3.05
N ASP A 661 -49.94 36.80 1.95
CA ASP A 661 -50.31 37.36 0.64
C ASP A 661 -51.50 36.61 0.01
N LEU A 662 -51.61 35.31 0.26
CA LEU A 662 -52.73 34.47 -0.17
C LEU A 662 -53.98 34.72 0.69
N LYS A 663 -53.82 34.96 1.99
CA LYS A 663 -54.91 35.38 2.88
C LYS A 663 -55.62 36.63 2.35
N THR A 664 -54.86 37.66 1.96
CA THR A 664 -55.39 38.89 1.36
C THR A 664 -56.08 38.64 0.00
N ALA A 665 -55.70 37.62 -0.76
CA ALA A 665 -56.39 37.21 -1.98
C ALA A 665 -57.72 36.48 -1.69
N ILE A 666 -57.77 35.64 -0.66
CA ILE A 666 -58.95 34.87 -0.24
C ILE A 666 -60.07 35.77 0.27
N GLU A 667 -59.72 36.77 1.10
CA GLU A 667 -60.66 37.77 1.64
C GLU A 667 -61.42 38.51 0.54
N ALA A 668 -60.75 38.82 -0.58
CA ALA A 668 -61.37 39.44 -1.74
C ALA A 668 -62.39 38.51 -2.43
N ARG A 669 -62.04 37.22 -2.56
CA ARG A 669 -62.82 36.22 -3.28
C ARG A 669 -64.13 35.85 -2.59
N MET A 670 -64.09 35.64 -1.28
CA MET A 670 -65.26 35.29 -0.46
C MET A 670 -66.48 36.15 -0.75
N LYS A 671 -66.26 37.45 -0.89
CA LYS A 671 -67.31 38.46 -1.00
C LYS A 671 -68.25 38.25 -2.21
N GLY A 672 -67.81 37.51 -3.23
CA GLY A 672 -68.65 37.16 -4.38
C GLY A 672 -69.55 35.93 -4.16
N LEU A 673 -69.31 35.13 -3.13
CA LEU A 673 -69.74 33.73 -3.10
C LEU A 673 -70.96 33.47 -2.20
N SER A 674 -71.34 34.36 -1.28
CA SER A 674 -72.64 34.29 -0.56
C SER A 674 -73.84 34.23 -1.49
N SER A 675 -73.67 34.69 -2.73
CA SER A 675 -74.78 35.08 -3.60
C SER A 675 -75.44 33.93 -4.37
N ILE A 676 -74.93 32.69 -4.32
CA ILE A 676 -75.41 31.58 -5.19
C ILE A 676 -75.93 30.34 -4.41
N GLU A 677 -75.58 30.18 -3.12
CA GLU A 677 -75.87 28.93 -2.39
C GLU A 677 -77.36 28.70 -2.12
N ALA A 678 -78.05 29.79 -1.76
CA ALA A 678 -79.36 29.75 -1.14
C ALA A 678 -80.43 29.10 -2.04
N GLU A 679 -80.18 28.99 -3.35
CA GLU A 679 -81.14 28.43 -4.31
C GLU A 679 -81.23 26.90 -4.30
N ALA A 680 -80.16 26.17 -3.95
CA ALA A 680 -80.08 24.75 -4.29
C ALA A 680 -80.22 23.75 -3.13
N ASN A 681 -80.08 24.21 -1.88
CA ASN A 681 -80.14 23.35 -0.68
C ASN A 681 -81.43 22.50 -0.54
N ILE A 682 -82.47 22.84 -1.30
CA ILE A 682 -83.82 22.26 -1.28
C ILE A 682 -83.90 20.85 -1.92
N GLU A 683 -83.05 20.51 -2.90
CA GLU A 683 -83.24 19.28 -3.70
C GLU A 683 -82.54 18.02 -3.15
N LEU A 684 -81.49 18.17 -2.35
CA LEU A 684 -80.68 17.06 -1.80
C LEU A 684 -81.46 16.08 -0.93
N GLU A 685 -82.30 16.58 -0.03
CA GLU A 685 -82.80 15.78 1.10
C GLU A 685 -83.70 14.60 0.65
N ASN A 686 -84.16 14.64 -0.61
CA ASN A 686 -84.93 13.59 -1.27
C ASN A 686 -84.12 12.30 -1.60
N SER A 687 -82.79 12.36 -1.71
CA SER A 687 -81.95 11.20 -2.08
C SER A 687 -81.59 10.31 -0.87
N ARG A 688 -81.25 10.93 0.26
CA ARG A 688 -80.87 10.33 1.56
C ARG A 688 -81.88 9.35 2.15
N ARG A 689 -83.14 9.46 1.73
CA ARG A 689 -84.21 8.54 2.16
C ARG A 689 -84.00 7.13 1.58
N LEU A 690 -83.37 6.99 0.42
CA LEU A 690 -83.19 5.70 -0.28
C LEU A 690 -82.00 4.87 0.24
N LEU A 691 -80.96 5.50 0.79
CA LEU A 691 -79.78 4.79 1.35
C LEU A 691 -80.13 3.98 2.61
N ARG A 692 -81.00 4.51 3.47
CA ARG A 692 -81.38 3.87 4.75
C ARG A 692 -82.18 2.58 4.58
N ASP A 693 -82.85 2.41 3.44
CA ASP A 693 -83.63 1.21 3.10
C ASP A 693 -82.74 0.08 2.51
N GLY A 694 -81.40 0.23 2.52
CA GLY A 694 -80.44 -0.79 2.09
C GLY A 694 -80.32 -0.97 0.58
N ASN A 695 -80.91 -0.07 -0.21
CA ASN A 695 -80.99 -0.18 -1.68
C ASN A 695 -79.92 0.70 -2.37
N TRP A 696 -78.65 0.39 -2.12
CA TRP A 696 -77.48 1.20 -2.48
C TRP A 696 -77.46 1.62 -3.96
N GLY A 697 -77.68 0.69 -4.89
CA GLY A 697 -77.69 0.96 -6.35
C GLY A 697 -78.94 1.69 -6.89
N ALA A 698 -79.91 2.02 -6.05
CA ALA A 698 -81.03 2.91 -6.39
C ALA A 698 -80.81 4.35 -5.87
N ALA A 699 -80.12 4.51 -4.74
CA ALA A 699 -79.65 5.81 -4.28
C ALA A 699 -78.57 6.38 -5.21
N GLU A 700 -77.61 5.53 -5.62
CA GLU A 700 -76.51 5.87 -6.53
C GLU A 700 -76.98 6.66 -7.78
N ARG A 701 -77.94 6.10 -8.52
CA ARG A 701 -78.49 6.70 -9.74
C ARG A 701 -79.24 8.02 -9.55
N LYS A 702 -79.75 8.30 -8.35
CA LYS A 702 -80.54 9.51 -8.08
C LYS A 702 -79.68 10.66 -7.57
N LEU A 703 -78.56 10.33 -6.92
CA LEU A 703 -77.47 11.27 -6.65
C LEU A 703 -76.84 11.75 -7.98
N GLU A 704 -76.62 10.85 -8.94
CA GLU A 704 -76.08 11.17 -10.28
C GLU A 704 -76.92 12.15 -11.12
N GLU A 705 -78.23 12.27 -10.89
CA GLU A 705 -79.11 13.20 -11.62
C GLU A 705 -79.00 14.64 -11.08
N LEU A 706 -78.90 14.79 -9.76
CA LEU A 706 -78.61 16.06 -9.05
C LEU A 706 -77.28 16.70 -9.48
N ILE A 707 -76.32 15.87 -9.90
CA ILE A 707 -74.94 16.25 -10.21
C ILE A 707 -74.78 16.97 -11.57
N ARG A 708 -75.84 17.05 -12.39
CA ARG A 708 -75.75 17.54 -13.79
C ARG A 708 -76.06 19.03 -14.06
N LYS A 709 -76.42 19.85 -13.05
CA LYS A 709 -76.76 21.29 -13.26
C LYS A 709 -75.55 22.23 -12.99
N PRO A 710 -75.05 23.02 -13.96
CA PRO A 710 -73.72 23.67 -13.86
C PRO A 710 -73.59 24.75 -12.78
N GLU A 711 -74.55 25.66 -12.69
CA GLU A 711 -74.49 26.85 -11.82
C GLU A 711 -74.83 26.52 -10.36
N TRP A 712 -75.34 25.30 -10.12
CA TRP A 712 -75.59 24.75 -8.79
C TRP A 712 -74.56 23.66 -8.41
N GLN A 713 -73.54 23.38 -9.24
CA GLN A 713 -72.44 22.45 -8.88
C GLN A 713 -71.71 22.90 -7.61
N SER A 714 -71.57 24.22 -7.47
CA SER A 714 -71.10 24.89 -6.28
C SER A 714 -72.24 25.17 -5.30
N THR A 715 -73.03 24.15 -4.91
CA THR A 715 -74.04 24.27 -3.83
C THR A 715 -74.13 23.13 -2.79
N VAL A 716 -74.55 23.36 -1.52
CA VAL A 716 -74.36 22.33 -0.43
C VAL A 716 -75.15 21.07 -0.73
N ALA A 717 -76.34 21.23 -1.31
CA ALA A 717 -77.14 20.15 -1.81
C ALA A 717 -76.41 19.29 -2.86
N HIS A 718 -75.75 19.94 -3.81
CA HIS A 718 -75.00 19.25 -4.84
C HIS A 718 -73.85 18.45 -4.24
N ARG A 719 -73.11 19.05 -3.30
CA ARG A 719 -71.95 18.39 -2.67
C ARG A 719 -72.29 17.29 -1.70
N ALA A 720 -73.36 17.38 -0.93
CA ALA A 720 -73.73 16.21 -0.13
C ALA A 720 -74.25 15.07 -1.03
N ALA A 721 -74.80 15.38 -2.21
CA ALA A 721 -75.17 14.37 -3.19
C ALA A 721 -73.94 13.70 -3.85
N GLU A 722 -72.96 14.50 -4.30
CA GLU A 722 -71.66 13.97 -4.75
C GLU A 722 -70.94 13.21 -3.65
N LYS A 723 -70.95 13.71 -2.42
CA LYS A 723 -70.22 13.11 -1.30
C LYS A 723 -70.84 11.80 -0.85
N GLU A 724 -72.15 11.64 -0.80
CA GLU A 724 -72.75 10.34 -0.44
C GLU A 724 -72.59 9.31 -1.57
N LEU A 725 -72.48 9.76 -2.82
CA LEU A 725 -72.11 8.92 -3.97
C LEU A 725 -70.61 8.55 -3.96
N ALA A 726 -69.76 9.52 -3.61
CA ALA A 726 -68.32 9.39 -3.66
C ALA A 726 -67.72 8.78 -2.39
N ASP A 727 -68.26 8.98 -1.20
CA ASP A 727 -67.80 8.32 0.03
C ASP A 727 -67.98 6.80 -0.11
N GLU A 728 -69.07 6.33 -0.73
CA GLU A 728 -69.29 4.89 -0.94
C GLU A 728 -68.37 4.30 -2.02
N ARG A 729 -68.04 5.07 -3.07
CA ARG A 729 -67.02 4.71 -4.06
C ARG A 729 -65.57 4.88 -3.53
N THR A 730 -65.34 5.81 -2.60
CA THR A 730 -64.00 6.16 -2.05
C THR A 730 -63.63 5.33 -0.84
N ASN A 731 -64.59 4.86 -0.05
CA ASN A 731 -64.38 3.85 0.99
C ASN A 731 -63.99 2.50 0.37
N SER A 732 -64.39 2.23 -0.87
CA SER A 732 -63.84 1.14 -1.68
C SER A 732 -62.41 1.45 -2.13
N SER A 733 -62.18 2.59 -2.81
CA SER A 733 -60.88 2.96 -3.40
C SER A 733 -59.74 3.22 -2.40
N ARG A 734 -60.00 3.90 -1.27
CA ARG A 734 -58.97 4.19 -0.25
C ARG A 734 -58.42 2.93 0.41
N ARG A 735 -59.25 1.89 0.55
CA ARG A 735 -58.81 0.59 1.10
C ARG A 735 -57.79 -0.08 0.16
N GLU A 736 -57.97 0.03 -1.16
CA GLU A 736 -56.98 -0.45 -2.13
C GLU A 736 -55.69 0.39 -2.16
N VAL A 737 -55.78 1.72 -2.04
CA VAL A 737 -54.61 2.61 -2.10
C VAL A 737 -53.74 2.49 -0.85
N ALA A 738 -54.33 2.53 0.35
CA ALA A 738 -53.58 2.39 1.60
C ALA A 738 -52.85 1.04 1.68
N GLN A 739 -53.46 -0.03 1.14
CA GLN A 739 -52.82 -1.34 1.04
C GLN A 739 -51.59 -1.32 0.10
N LYS A 740 -51.70 -0.68 -1.08
CA LYS A 740 -50.56 -0.52 -2.01
C LYS A 740 -49.42 0.33 -1.44
N GLU A 741 -49.73 1.37 -0.65
CA GLU A 741 -48.70 2.19 0.01
C GLU A 741 -48.00 1.45 1.16
N LEU A 742 -48.74 0.64 1.92
CA LEU A 742 -48.18 -0.22 2.96
C LEU A 742 -47.18 -1.22 2.37
N GLU A 743 -47.54 -1.89 1.28
CA GLU A 743 -46.66 -2.81 0.54
C GLU A 743 -45.39 -2.10 0.02
N GLN A 744 -45.51 -0.87 -0.51
CA GLN A 744 -44.37 -0.09 -0.98
C GLN A 744 -43.44 0.43 0.13
N ALA A 745 -43.97 0.82 1.29
CA ALA A 745 -43.16 1.27 2.42
C ALA A 745 -42.30 0.11 2.97
N ILE A 746 -42.89 -1.09 3.04
CA ILE A 746 -42.22 -2.31 3.50
C ILE A 746 -41.16 -2.76 2.50
N ALA A 747 -41.44 -2.73 1.19
CA ALA A 747 -40.46 -3.04 0.14
C ALA A 747 -39.26 -2.06 0.11
N LYS A 748 -39.39 -0.87 0.72
CA LYS A 748 -38.31 0.12 0.87
C LYS A 748 -37.59 0.03 2.23
N GLY A 749 -38.04 -0.85 3.12
CA GLY A 749 -37.51 -0.98 4.48
C GLY A 749 -37.88 0.16 5.43
N ASP A 750 -38.85 1.01 5.08
CA ASP A 750 -39.26 2.18 5.87
C ASP A 750 -40.23 1.77 7.00
N THR A 751 -39.65 1.31 8.11
CA THR A 751 -40.36 0.89 9.34
C THR A 751 -41.33 1.92 9.88
N SER A 752 -40.89 3.18 9.89
CA SER A 752 -41.59 4.31 10.50
C SER A 752 -42.85 4.64 9.71
N ARG A 753 -42.73 4.67 8.37
CA ARG A 753 -43.86 4.93 7.48
C ARG A 753 -44.81 3.76 7.40
N ALA A 754 -44.29 2.53 7.33
CA ALA A 754 -45.13 1.34 7.30
C ALA A 754 -45.94 1.16 8.60
N THR A 755 -45.36 1.44 9.79
CA THR A 755 -46.10 1.36 11.07
C THR A 755 -47.23 2.40 11.14
N ALA A 756 -47.01 3.60 10.58
CA ALA A 756 -48.05 4.64 10.50
C ALA A 756 -49.23 4.19 9.63
N ILE A 757 -48.98 3.73 8.40
CA ILE A 757 -50.03 3.29 7.46
C ILE A 757 -50.79 2.08 8.01
N ALA A 758 -50.10 1.10 8.61
CA ALA A 758 -50.74 -0.05 9.23
C ALA A 758 -51.72 0.39 10.34
N ARG A 759 -51.32 1.35 11.18
CA ARG A 759 -52.16 1.89 12.27
C ARG A 759 -53.39 2.65 11.74
N GLU A 760 -53.24 3.35 10.62
CA GLU A 760 -54.32 4.08 9.94
C GLU A 760 -55.36 3.13 9.30
N MET A 761 -54.91 1.98 8.77
CA MET A 761 -55.79 0.89 8.33
C MET A 761 -56.40 0.07 9.49
N GLY A 762 -56.09 0.37 10.74
CA GLY A 762 -56.55 -0.38 11.93
C GLY A 762 -55.81 -1.71 12.17
N LEU A 763 -54.70 -1.97 11.48
CA LEU A 763 -53.86 -3.16 11.67
C LEU A 763 -53.01 -2.99 12.94
N LYS A 764 -52.95 -4.04 13.77
CA LYS A 764 -52.22 -4.03 15.05
C LYS A 764 -50.71 -4.27 14.92
N TYR A 765 -50.22 -4.61 13.73
CA TYR A 765 -48.84 -5.06 13.49
C TYR A 765 -48.44 -4.84 12.03
N LEU A 766 -47.13 -4.66 11.78
CA LEU A 766 -46.54 -4.52 10.44
C LEU A 766 -46.55 -5.84 9.68
N PRO A 767 -46.96 -5.90 8.40
CA PRO A 767 -46.70 -7.07 7.54
C PRO A 767 -45.22 -7.45 7.52
N MET A 768 -44.92 -8.75 7.40
CA MET A 768 -43.56 -9.28 7.40
C MET A 768 -42.95 -9.19 5.99
N SER A 769 -41.82 -8.50 5.83
CA SER A 769 -40.95 -8.55 4.65
C SER A 769 -40.00 -9.74 4.73
N ILE A 770 -39.87 -10.50 3.65
CA ILE A 770 -38.92 -11.59 3.49
C ILE A 770 -38.02 -11.28 2.29
N GLU A 771 -36.73 -11.08 2.56
CA GLU A 771 -35.72 -10.64 1.60
C GLU A 771 -34.56 -11.64 1.53
N SER A 772 -33.97 -11.83 0.35
CA SER A 772 -32.77 -12.67 0.19
C SER A 772 -31.65 -11.97 -0.54
N LEU A 773 -30.41 -12.41 -0.27
CA LEU A 773 -29.20 -12.02 -1.00
C LEU A 773 -28.57 -13.28 -1.63
N PRO A 774 -28.58 -13.43 -2.97
CA PRO A 774 -29.24 -12.57 -3.96
C PRO A 774 -30.79 -12.65 -3.87
N SER A 775 -31.46 -11.67 -4.48
CA SER A 775 -32.92 -11.58 -4.53
C SER A 775 -33.53 -12.52 -5.59
N GLY A 776 -34.84 -12.79 -5.49
CA GLY A 776 -35.56 -13.68 -6.41
C GLY A 776 -35.60 -15.16 -5.96
N ALA A 777 -35.41 -15.43 -4.68
CA ALA A 777 -35.54 -16.77 -4.10
C ALA A 777 -37.01 -17.14 -3.87
N ASP A 778 -37.40 -18.37 -4.17
CA ASP A 778 -38.71 -18.90 -3.83
C ASP A 778 -38.86 -19.03 -2.31
N VAL A 779 -39.93 -18.50 -1.75
CA VAL A 779 -40.27 -18.67 -0.33
C VAL A 779 -41.28 -19.79 -0.20
N TRP A 780 -40.97 -20.79 0.62
CA TRP A 780 -41.82 -21.94 0.91
C TRP A 780 -42.22 -21.95 2.39
N GLN A 781 -43.45 -22.36 2.68
CA GLN A 781 -44.01 -22.50 4.02
C GLN A 781 -44.76 -23.83 4.08
N SER A 782 -44.45 -24.68 5.07
CA SER A 782 -45.07 -26.00 5.25
C SER A 782 -45.12 -26.86 3.96
N GLY A 783 -44.06 -26.81 3.15
CA GLY A 783 -43.95 -27.57 1.89
C GLY A 783 -44.69 -26.94 0.69
N LYS A 784 -45.33 -25.78 0.82
CA LYS A 784 -46.00 -25.05 -0.27
C LYS A 784 -45.25 -23.76 -0.62
N LYS A 785 -45.01 -23.51 -1.90
CA LYS A 785 -44.50 -22.22 -2.40
C LYS A 785 -45.54 -21.12 -2.16
N ILE A 786 -45.15 -20.04 -1.48
CA ILE A 786 -46.01 -18.90 -1.16
C ILE A 786 -45.65 -17.62 -1.93
N GLY A 787 -44.43 -17.52 -2.47
CA GLY A 787 -44.02 -16.37 -3.29
C GLY A 787 -42.54 -16.41 -3.67
N THR A 788 -42.00 -15.24 -4.03
CA THR A 788 -40.58 -15.01 -4.38
C THR A 788 -40.08 -13.74 -3.70
N THR A 789 -38.84 -13.72 -3.21
CA THR A 789 -38.26 -12.54 -2.54
C THR A 789 -38.02 -11.37 -3.52
N PRO A 790 -38.26 -10.11 -3.12
CA PRO A 790 -38.86 -9.69 -1.83
C PRO A 790 -40.36 -10.03 -1.76
N LEU A 791 -40.78 -10.65 -0.64
CA LEU A 791 -42.16 -11.09 -0.40
C LEU A 791 -42.71 -10.44 0.87
N VAL A 792 -43.95 -9.95 0.83
CA VAL A 792 -44.62 -9.33 1.98
C VAL A 792 -45.82 -10.19 2.43
N LEU A 793 -45.92 -10.49 3.73
CA LEU A 793 -46.95 -11.36 4.31
C LEU A 793 -47.74 -10.66 5.44
N ASN A 794 -49.06 -10.60 5.29
CA ASN A 794 -49.99 -10.09 6.30
C ASN A 794 -50.30 -11.14 7.39
N LEU A 795 -49.36 -11.33 8.33
CA LEU A 795 -49.44 -12.35 9.38
C LEU A 795 -49.57 -11.74 10.79
N PRO A 796 -50.42 -12.27 11.69
CA PRO A 796 -50.48 -11.82 13.08
C PRO A 796 -49.15 -11.92 13.83
N ALA A 797 -48.89 -10.98 14.75
CA ALA A 797 -47.63 -10.94 15.48
C ALA A 797 -47.37 -12.19 16.34
N ALA A 798 -48.42 -12.78 16.92
CA ALA A 798 -48.33 -14.03 17.68
C ALA A 798 -47.89 -15.20 16.79
N ASP A 799 -48.51 -15.34 15.62
CA ASP A 799 -48.30 -16.48 14.71
C ASP A 799 -46.87 -16.50 14.13
N ARG A 800 -46.19 -15.35 14.01
CA ARG A 800 -44.85 -15.24 13.39
C ARG A 800 -43.75 -16.06 14.05
N VAL A 801 -43.82 -16.22 15.37
CA VAL A 801 -42.72 -16.82 16.15
C VAL A 801 -42.55 -18.29 15.77
N ASP A 802 -43.67 -18.98 15.55
CA ASP A 802 -43.72 -20.41 15.22
C ASP A 802 -43.59 -20.69 13.71
N LEU A 803 -43.52 -19.65 12.86
CA LEU A 803 -43.42 -19.82 11.42
C LEU A 803 -41.98 -20.03 10.97
N ALA A 804 -41.73 -21.21 10.40
CA ALA A 804 -40.55 -21.50 9.61
C ALA A 804 -40.83 -21.31 8.11
N PHE A 805 -39.95 -20.58 7.44
CA PHE A 805 -39.89 -20.46 5.98
C PHE A 805 -38.65 -21.18 5.47
N GLU A 806 -38.74 -21.74 4.27
CA GLU A 806 -37.60 -22.30 3.55
C GLU A 806 -37.39 -21.48 2.28
N MET A 807 -36.26 -20.80 2.19
CA MET A 807 -35.87 -20.08 0.97
C MET A 807 -35.15 -21.03 0.02
N ARG A 808 -35.62 -21.13 -1.22
CA ARG A 808 -35.03 -21.97 -2.28
C ARG A 808 -34.70 -21.13 -3.50
N MET A 809 -33.49 -21.26 -4.02
CA MET A 809 -33.10 -20.63 -5.29
C MET A 809 -32.23 -21.61 -6.09
N PRO A 810 -32.44 -21.77 -7.41
CA PRO A 810 -31.58 -22.63 -8.23
C PRO A 810 -30.11 -22.23 -8.09
N GLY A 811 -29.24 -23.19 -7.81
CA GLY A 811 -27.81 -22.95 -7.54
C GLY A 811 -27.47 -22.50 -6.12
N TYR A 812 -28.43 -22.49 -5.18
CA TYR A 812 -28.20 -22.14 -3.77
C TYR A 812 -28.72 -23.22 -2.83
N HIS A 813 -28.09 -23.36 -1.66
CA HIS A 813 -28.57 -24.26 -0.62
C HIS A 813 -29.91 -23.74 -0.06
N PRO A 814 -30.93 -24.61 0.10
CA PRO A 814 -32.16 -24.23 0.80
C PRO A 814 -31.84 -23.76 2.21
N LYS A 815 -32.34 -22.57 2.59
CA LYS A 815 -32.08 -21.97 3.89
C LYS A 815 -33.38 -21.88 4.69
N ALA A 816 -33.45 -22.67 5.75
CA ALA A 816 -34.53 -22.58 6.72
C ALA A 816 -34.32 -21.36 7.62
N VAL A 817 -35.36 -20.55 7.79
CA VAL A 817 -35.37 -19.32 8.58
C VAL A 817 -36.68 -19.21 9.34
N THR A 818 -36.62 -18.70 10.57
CA THR A 818 -37.81 -18.53 11.42
C THR A 818 -38.25 -17.07 11.44
N GLY A 819 -39.56 -16.83 11.54
CA GLY A 819 -40.10 -15.48 11.71
C GLY A 819 -39.62 -14.79 13.00
N ALA A 820 -39.17 -15.57 14.00
CA ALA A 820 -38.50 -15.09 15.20
C ALA A 820 -37.17 -14.36 14.92
N ASN A 821 -36.48 -14.66 13.81
CA ASN A 821 -35.23 -14.01 13.42
C ASN A 821 -35.42 -12.68 12.65
N ALA A 822 -36.67 -12.21 12.50
CA ALA A 822 -36.95 -10.97 11.78
C ALA A 822 -36.48 -9.74 12.58
N GLU A 823 -35.64 -8.91 11.96
CA GLU A 823 -35.23 -7.61 12.48
C GLU A 823 -36.47 -6.76 12.81
N GLY A 824 -36.57 -6.31 14.06
CA GLY A 824 -37.73 -5.58 14.59
C GLY A 824 -39.06 -6.35 14.57
N GLY A 825 -39.05 -7.67 14.33
CA GLY A 825 -40.26 -8.51 14.22
C GLY A 825 -41.02 -8.38 12.88
N TRP A 826 -40.44 -7.72 11.88
CA TRP A 826 -41.08 -7.51 10.57
C TRP A 826 -40.15 -7.72 9.36
N ARG A 827 -38.82 -7.65 9.47
CA ARG A 827 -37.92 -7.84 8.32
C ARG A 827 -37.01 -9.06 8.45
N LEU A 828 -37.22 -10.05 7.61
CA LEU A 828 -36.42 -11.27 7.56
C LEU A 828 -35.49 -11.24 6.34
N LEU A 829 -34.29 -10.68 6.53
CA LEU A 829 -33.22 -10.67 5.52
C LEU A 829 -32.36 -11.93 5.63
N THR A 830 -32.02 -12.56 4.51
CA THR A 830 -31.25 -13.82 4.52
C THR A 830 -30.28 -13.93 3.35
N ALA A 831 -28.97 -14.01 3.66
CA ALA A 831 -27.97 -14.39 2.66
C ALA A 831 -28.04 -15.89 2.36
N LEU A 832 -28.16 -16.23 1.08
CA LEU A 832 -28.16 -17.61 0.58
C LEU A 832 -26.74 -18.03 0.19
N GLU A 833 -26.37 -19.25 0.57
CA GLU A 833 -25.07 -19.83 0.26
C GLU A 833 -25.15 -20.56 -1.09
N ARG A 834 -24.22 -20.26 -2.01
CA ARG A 834 -24.17 -20.88 -3.34
C ARG A 834 -23.92 -22.39 -3.17
N ALA A 835 -24.81 -23.20 -3.70
CA ALA A 835 -24.62 -24.65 -3.74
C ALA A 835 -23.69 -25.01 -4.90
N PRO A 836 -22.72 -25.91 -4.70
CA PRO A 836 -21.96 -26.45 -5.82
C PRO A 836 -22.87 -27.36 -6.67
N ALA A 837 -22.70 -27.30 -7.99
CA ALA A 837 -23.35 -28.19 -8.94
C ALA A 837 -22.83 -29.64 -8.83
N ALA A 838 -21.59 -29.81 -8.37
CA ALA A 838 -21.04 -31.09 -7.96
C ALA A 838 -20.07 -30.93 -6.79
N LYS A 839 -20.04 -31.90 -5.88
CA LYS A 839 -19.12 -31.91 -4.72
C LYS A 839 -18.53 -33.31 -4.55
N ALA A 840 -17.22 -33.37 -4.33
CA ALA A 840 -16.49 -34.58 -3.99
C ALA A 840 -15.69 -34.37 -2.69
N GLU A 841 -15.68 -35.39 -1.84
CA GLU A 841 -14.87 -35.43 -0.61
C GLU A 841 -13.82 -36.52 -0.76
N LEU A 842 -12.55 -36.13 -0.88
CA LEU A 842 -11.44 -37.08 -1.07
C LEU A 842 -11.02 -37.75 0.25
N GLY A 843 -11.42 -37.20 1.41
CA GLY A 843 -11.13 -37.74 2.73
C GLY A 843 -9.64 -37.80 3.08
N LYS A 844 -8.81 -37.01 2.37
CA LYS A 844 -7.35 -36.96 2.48
C LYS A 844 -6.88 -35.53 2.27
N THR A 845 -5.89 -35.10 3.04
CA THR A 845 -5.19 -33.84 2.78
C THR A 845 -4.63 -33.84 1.36
N VAL A 846 -4.83 -32.73 0.65
CA VAL A 846 -4.31 -32.46 -0.70
C VAL A 846 -3.26 -31.36 -0.58
N THR A 847 -2.12 -31.56 -1.24
CA THR A 847 -0.98 -30.64 -1.17
C THR A 847 -0.62 -30.03 -2.53
N SER A 848 -0.97 -30.67 -3.63
CA SER A 848 -0.61 -30.17 -4.96
C SER A 848 -1.57 -29.10 -5.45
N LEU A 849 -1.05 -28.12 -6.19
CA LEU A 849 -1.88 -27.14 -6.88
C LEU A 849 -2.84 -27.84 -7.86
N PRO A 850 -4.14 -27.48 -7.88
CA PRO A 850 -5.09 -28.06 -8.83
C PRO A 850 -4.74 -27.69 -10.28
N ALA A 851 -4.94 -28.63 -11.20
CA ALA A 851 -4.80 -28.39 -12.64
C ALA A 851 -5.87 -29.13 -13.43
N VAL A 852 -6.18 -28.66 -14.64
CA VAL A 852 -7.19 -29.28 -15.51
C VAL A 852 -6.50 -29.99 -16.67
N ALA A 853 -6.76 -31.30 -16.81
CA ALA A 853 -6.21 -32.14 -17.87
C ALA A 853 -7.22 -33.24 -18.26
N LYS A 854 -7.46 -33.42 -19.57
CA LYS A 854 -8.45 -34.35 -20.14
C LYS A 854 -9.85 -34.21 -19.50
N ASP A 855 -10.35 -32.98 -19.42
CA ASP A 855 -11.65 -32.63 -18.81
C ASP A 855 -11.84 -33.17 -17.38
N ARG A 856 -10.74 -33.17 -16.61
CA ARG A 856 -10.73 -33.51 -15.18
C ARG A 856 -9.85 -32.55 -14.40
N ILE A 857 -10.27 -32.25 -13.18
CA ILE A 857 -9.47 -31.59 -12.15
C ILE A 857 -8.53 -32.64 -11.57
N TRP A 858 -7.23 -32.35 -11.55
CA TRP A 858 -6.21 -33.21 -10.97
C TRP A 858 -5.62 -32.57 -9.72
N VAL A 859 -5.56 -33.36 -8.66
CA VAL A 859 -4.94 -33.01 -7.38
C VAL A 859 -4.28 -34.24 -6.78
N SER A 860 -3.32 -34.06 -5.88
CA SER A 860 -2.53 -35.15 -5.32
C SER A 860 -2.01 -34.85 -3.91
N ASN A 861 -1.55 -35.92 -3.27
CA ASN A 861 -0.80 -35.91 -2.02
C ASN A 861 0.34 -36.93 -2.12
N ARG A 862 1.06 -37.17 -1.02
CA ARG A 862 2.22 -38.08 -1.00
C ARG A 862 1.93 -39.54 -1.41
N ALA A 863 0.69 -40.01 -1.40
CA ALA A 863 0.36 -41.42 -1.60
C ALA A 863 -0.41 -41.70 -2.90
N GLN A 864 -1.15 -40.71 -3.41
CA GLN A 864 -2.01 -40.89 -4.58
C GLN A 864 -2.36 -39.56 -5.26
N ALA A 865 -2.77 -39.67 -6.53
CA ALA A 865 -3.43 -38.61 -7.27
C ALA A 865 -4.93 -38.92 -7.44
N PHE A 866 -5.71 -37.88 -7.64
CA PHE A 866 -7.14 -37.93 -7.88
C PHE A 866 -7.46 -37.15 -9.15
N ALA A 867 -8.26 -37.75 -10.02
CA ALA A 867 -8.83 -37.10 -11.20
C ALA A 867 -10.34 -36.99 -11.01
N ILE A 868 -10.84 -35.77 -10.87
CA ILE A 868 -12.25 -35.45 -10.57
C ILE A 868 -12.91 -34.84 -11.80
N THR A 869 -14.05 -35.38 -12.24
CA THR A 869 -14.84 -34.81 -13.35
C THR A 869 -15.57 -33.53 -12.92
N ALA A 870 -16.06 -32.73 -13.88
CA ALA A 870 -16.94 -31.60 -13.57
C ALA A 870 -18.30 -31.99 -12.94
N THR A 871 -18.63 -33.29 -12.92
CA THR A 871 -19.78 -33.90 -12.23
C THR A 871 -19.44 -34.46 -10.84
N GLY A 872 -18.17 -34.37 -10.42
CA GLY A 872 -17.73 -34.81 -9.08
C GLY A 872 -17.32 -36.29 -8.99
N ASP A 873 -17.27 -37.01 -10.11
CA ASP A 873 -16.80 -38.41 -10.14
C ASP A 873 -15.29 -38.45 -9.91
N VAL A 874 -14.86 -39.16 -8.86
CA VAL A 874 -13.46 -39.27 -8.46
C VAL A 874 -12.87 -40.58 -8.95
N GLN A 875 -11.70 -40.50 -9.59
CA GLN A 875 -10.83 -41.64 -9.84
C GLN A 875 -9.48 -41.44 -9.14
N SER A 876 -9.14 -42.34 -8.21
CA SER A 876 -7.84 -42.35 -7.53
C SER A 876 -6.80 -43.19 -8.30
N TYR A 877 -5.53 -42.81 -8.12
CA TYR A 877 -4.36 -43.47 -8.67
C TYR A 877 -3.28 -43.51 -7.59
N GLU A 878 -3.09 -44.68 -6.97
CA GLU A 878 -2.08 -44.89 -5.93
C GLU A 878 -0.67 -44.88 -6.52
N PHE A 879 0.29 -44.34 -5.76
CA PHE A 879 1.70 -44.20 -6.16
C PHE A 879 2.54 -45.44 -5.84
N GLU A 880 1.89 -46.55 -5.43
CA GLU A 880 2.54 -47.83 -5.22
C GLU A 880 3.18 -48.30 -6.54
N ALA A 881 4.51 -48.33 -6.58
CA ALA A 881 5.21 -49.15 -7.54
C ALA A 881 5.04 -50.62 -7.12
N GLY A 882 5.04 -51.54 -8.10
CA GLY A 882 4.89 -52.99 -7.84
C GLY A 882 6.05 -53.64 -7.06
N ASP A 883 6.92 -52.85 -6.46
CA ASP A 883 8.01 -53.23 -5.55
C ASP A 883 7.63 -53.10 -4.05
N GLY A 884 6.46 -52.52 -3.74
CA GLY A 884 5.97 -52.33 -2.36
C GLY A 884 6.34 -51.00 -1.72
N THR A 885 6.90 -50.03 -2.46
CA THR A 885 7.14 -48.66 -1.96
C THR A 885 5.88 -47.79 -2.06
N SER A 886 5.09 -47.79 -0.98
CA SER A 886 3.68 -47.37 -0.99
C SER A 886 3.40 -45.86 -0.91
N SER A 887 4.40 -45.02 -0.63
CA SER A 887 4.23 -43.55 -0.66
C SER A 887 5.52 -42.80 -0.99
N LEU A 888 5.36 -41.52 -1.27
CA LEU A 888 6.40 -40.51 -1.26
C LEU A 888 6.68 -40.08 0.19
N ASN A 889 7.94 -39.80 0.47
CA ASN A 889 8.43 -39.21 1.71
C ASN A 889 8.04 -37.72 1.81
N GLU A 890 8.10 -37.00 0.68
CA GLU A 890 7.80 -35.57 0.58
C GLU A 890 6.34 -35.31 0.11
N PRO A 891 5.73 -34.18 0.50
CA PRO A 891 4.49 -33.73 -0.11
C PRO A 891 4.67 -33.37 -1.59
N VAL A 892 3.61 -33.57 -2.37
CA VAL A 892 3.56 -33.15 -3.77
C VAL A 892 2.94 -31.76 -3.84
N TYR A 893 3.66 -30.76 -4.36
CA TYR A 893 3.15 -29.40 -4.56
C TYR A 893 2.83 -29.09 -6.02
N ALA A 894 3.61 -29.64 -6.95
CA ALA A 894 3.49 -29.31 -8.35
C ALA A 894 2.14 -29.73 -8.96
N PRO A 895 1.50 -28.87 -9.76
CA PRO A 895 0.35 -29.24 -10.56
C PRO A 895 0.73 -30.24 -11.66
N VAL A 896 -0.25 -31.00 -12.13
CA VAL A 896 -0.01 -32.04 -13.12
C VAL A 896 0.22 -31.46 -14.52
N THR A 897 1.02 -32.16 -15.32
CA THR A 897 1.28 -31.86 -16.74
C THR A 897 0.68 -32.93 -17.63
N MET A 898 -0.07 -32.54 -18.66
CA MET A 898 -0.64 -33.46 -19.64
C MET A 898 0.29 -33.59 -20.85
N PHE A 899 0.66 -34.82 -21.24
CA PHE A 899 1.38 -35.07 -22.49
C PHE A 899 0.95 -36.41 -23.12
N GLU A 900 0.69 -36.39 -24.43
CA GLU A 900 0.06 -37.50 -25.16
C GLU A 900 -1.19 -38.02 -24.43
N ASP A 901 -1.10 -39.26 -23.91
CA ASP A 901 -2.15 -39.94 -23.18
C ASP A 901 -1.91 -40.04 -21.67
N ALA A 902 -0.75 -39.59 -21.17
CA ALA A 902 -0.35 -39.73 -19.77
C ALA A 902 -0.24 -38.40 -19.01
N VAL A 903 -0.62 -38.42 -17.74
CA VAL A 903 -0.47 -37.29 -16.82
C VAL A 903 0.82 -37.46 -16.02
N TYR A 904 1.64 -36.41 -15.95
CA TYR A 904 2.90 -36.39 -15.21
C TYR A 904 2.76 -35.48 -13.98
N ILE A 905 3.20 -35.97 -12.82
CA ILE A 905 3.15 -35.25 -11.56
C ILE A 905 4.58 -35.18 -11.01
N PRO A 906 5.32 -34.07 -11.21
CA PRO A 906 6.65 -33.93 -10.66
C PRO A 906 6.61 -33.82 -9.13
N THR A 907 7.70 -34.25 -8.48
CA THR A 907 7.78 -34.33 -7.01
C THR A 907 9.12 -33.79 -6.50
N ARG A 908 9.22 -33.61 -5.18
CA ARG A 908 10.47 -33.24 -4.52
C ARG A 908 11.50 -34.38 -4.40
N GLU A 909 11.13 -35.62 -4.72
CA GLU A 909 11.99 -36.81 -4.62
C GLU A 909 12.76 -37.12 -5.92
N ASN A 910 12.97 -36.12 -6.78
CA ASN A 910 13.63 -36.28 -8.08
C ASN A 910 12.96 -37.35 -8.96
N VAL A 911 11.64 -37.50 -8.85
CA VAL A 911 10.82 -38.36 -9.71
C VAL A 911 9.53 -37.65 -10.14
N ALA A 912 9.01 -38.00 -11.30
CA ALA A 912 7.66 -37.68 -11.73
C ALA A 912 6.82 -38.95 -11.70
N ILE A 913 5.62 -38.87 -11.12
CA ILE A 913 4.63 -39.94 -11.24
C ILE A 913 3.96 -39.81 -12.60
N ARG A 914 4.14 -40.80 -13.48
CA ARG A 914 3.47 -40.88 -14.77
C ARG A 914 2.26 -41.79 -14.65
N ILE A 915 1.08 -41.26 -14.96
CA ILE A 915 -0.22 -41.93 -14.90
C ILE A 915 -0.72 -42.09 -16.32
N GLY A 916 -0.54 -43.29 -16.89
CA GLY A 916 -1.05 -43.69 -18.20
C GLY A 916 -1.90 -44.96 -18.09
N LYS A 917 -1.56 -45.99 -18.87
CA LYS A 917 -2.15 -47.34 -18.72
C LYS A 917 -1.72 -48.04 -17.41
N LYS A 918 -0.66 -47.54 -16.79
CA LYS A 918 -0.12 -47.91 -15.47
C LYS A 918 0.33 -46.64 -14.77
N VAL A 919 0.51 -46.71 -13.46
CA VAL A 919 1.25 -45.71 -12.69
C VAL A 919 2.71 -46.14 -12.63
N GLU A 920 3.64 -45.23 -12.93
CA GLU A 920 5.08 -45.51 -12.89
C GLU A 920 5.88 -44.29 -12.40
N ARG A 921 7.01 -44.53 -11.73
CA ARG A 921 7.93 -43.50 -11.27
C ARG A 921 9.00 -43.27 -12.34
N VAL A 922 9.03 -42.08 -12.92
CA VAL A 922 9.99 -41.67 -13.95
C VAL A 922 11.04 -40.76 -13.31
N PRO A 923 12.36 -40.99 -13.51
CA PRO A 923 13.38 -40.15 -12.90
C PRO A 923 13.35 -38.71 -13.44
N LEU A 924 13.52 -37.75 -12.54
CA LEU A 924 13.82 -36.35 -12.83
C LEU A 924 15.29 -36.04 -12.53
N SER A 925 15.79 -34.95 -13.09
CA SER A 925 17.14 -34.44 -12.82
C SER A 925 17.29 -33.81 -11.42
N GLY A 926 16.18 -33.40 -10.80
CA GLY A 926 16.12 -32.66 -9.54
C GLY A 926 14.68 -32.50 -9.04
N SER A 927 14.51 -31.72 -7.97
CA SER A 927 13.23 -31.48 -7.29
C SER A 927 12.55 -30.22 -7.81
N THR A 928 11.22 -30.21 -7.92
CA THR A 928 10.46 -29.03 -8.34
C THR A 928 9.06 -28.99 -7.74
N ASP A 929 8.57 -27.77 -7.47
CA ASP A 929 7.17 -27.49 -7.11
C ASP A 929 6.37 -26.90 -8.30
N MET A 930 6.94 -26.89 -9.50
CA MET A 930 6.32 -26.41 -10.74
C MET A 930 5.95 -27.56 -11.68
N PRO A 931 4.96 -27.39 -12.57
CA PRO A 931 4.72 -28.37 -13.63
C PRO A 931 5.94 -28.48 -14.54
N LEU A 932 6.16 -29.68 -15.09
CA LEU A 932 7.29 -29.95 -15.97
C LEU A 932 6.94 -29.59 -17.42
N ALA A 933 7.95 -29.34 -18.24
CA ALA A 933 7.81 -29.30 -19.69
C ALA A 933 8.32 -30.60 -20.30
N ILE A 934 7.75 -30.98 -21.44
CA ILE A 934 8.18 -32.16 -22.20
C ILE A 934 8.61 -31.72 -23.59
N PHE A 935 9.82 -32.13 -23.97
CA PHE A 935 10.37 -31.94 -25.30
C PHE A 935 10.58 -33.30 -25.97
N GLU A 936 10.05 -33.48 -27.17
CA GLU A 936 10.27 -34.66 -28.00
C GLU A 936 11.12 -34.29 -29.21
N SER A 937 12.20 -35.02 -29.44
CA SER A 937 13.15 -34.71 -30.51
C SER A 937 12.61 -35.08 -31.89
N PRO A 938 12.40 -34.13 -32.82
CA PRO A 938 12.04 -34.45 -34.20
C PRO A 938 13.15 -35.19 -34.98
N LEU A 939 14.38 -35.24 -34.46
CA LEU A 939 15.55 -35.85 -35.11
C LEU A 939 15.90 -37.24 -34.56
N LEU A 940 15.40 -37.60 -33.36
CA LEU A 940 15.82 -38.80 -32.64
C LEU A 940 14.58 -39.48 -32.07
N ILE A 941 14.14 -40.54 -32.77
CA ILE A 941 13.00 -41.38 -32.38
C ILE A 941 13.18 -41.83 -30.92
N ASP A 942 12.09 -41.80 -30.15
CA ASP A 942 12.04 -42.15 -28.72
C ASP A 942 12.92 -41.27 -27.78
N ARG A 943 13.55 -40.19 -28.25
CA ARG A 943 14.30 -39.26 -27.38
C ARG A 943 13.40 -38.12 -26.89
N ARG A 944 12.76 -38.36 -25.74
CA ARG A 944 11.99 -37.38 -24.98
C ARG A 944 12.76 -36.89 -23.77
N PHE A 945 12.77 -35.58 -23.53
CA PHE A 945 13.29 -34.93 -22.33
C PHE A 945 12.14 -34.45 -21.44
N LEU A 946 12.24 -34.76 -20.15
CA LEU A 946 11.47 -34.10 -19.09
C LEU A 946 12.31 -32.93 -18.57
N ILE A 947 11.75 -31.72 -18.60
CA ILE A 947 12.46 -30.47 -18.32
C ILE A 947 11.76 -29.77 -17.16
N ILE A 948 12.51 -29.38 -16.13
CA ILE A 948 11.98 -28.80 -14.89
C ILE A 948 12.65 -27.47 -14.55
N ALA A 949 11.89 -26.60 -13.89
CA ALA A 949 12.40 -25.49 -13.11
C ALA A 949 12.74 -26.01 -11.70
N GLY A 950 14.02 -26.30 -11.44
CA GLY A 950 14.46 -26.90 -10.19
C GLY A 950 14.36 -25.96 -8.99
N ASN A 951 14.09 -26.53 -7.81
CA ASN A 951 14.13 -25.81 -6.54
C ASN A 951 15.56 -25.34 -6.16
N ASP A 952 16.59 -25.89 -6.83
CA ASP A 952 17.99 -25.43 -6.84
C ASP A 952 18.24 -24.23 -7.79
N GLN A 953 17.16 -23.67 -8.34
CA GLN A 953 17.13 -22.49 -9.20
C GLN A 953 17.82 -22.70 -10.58
N ALA A 954 18.06 -23.95 -10.99
CA ALA A 954 18.51 -24.30 -12.34
C ALA A 954 17.34 -24.81 -13.21
N ILE A 955 17.37 -24.56 -14.52
CA ILE A 955 16.58 -25.37 -15.45
C ILE A 955 17.35 -26.65 -15.70
N GLN A 956 16.68 -27.78 -15.60
CA GLN A 956 17.31 -29.08 -15.80
C GLN A 956 16.48 -29.95 -16.74
N GLY A 957 17.15 -30.83 -17.48
CA GLY A 957 16.49 -31.77 -18.37
C GLY A 957 17.06 -33.18 -18.22
N VAL A 958 16.20 -34.19 -18.29
CA VAL A 958 16.60 -35.61 -18.28
C VAL A 958 15.83 -36.38 -19.35
N ALA A 959 16.50 -37.28 -20.07
CA ALA A 959 15.85 -38.12 -21.05
C ALA A 959 15.01 -39.21 -20.36
N GLU A 960 13.70 -39.28 -20.66
CA GLU A 960 12.70 -40.13 -19.97
C GLU A 960 13.14 -41.60 -19.84
N ARG A 961 13.70 -42.17 -20.92
CA ARG A 961 14.19 -43.56 -20.95
C ARG A 961 15.66 -43.74 -20.60
N HIS A 962 16.42 -42.66 -20.45
CA HIS A 962 17.88 -42.67 -20.30
C HIS A 962 18.31 -41.64 -19.25
N ALA A 963 18.11 -41.96 -17.97
CA ALA A 963 18.40 -41.06 -16.84
C ALA A 963 19.84 -40.53 -16.77
N SER A 964 20.79 -41.21 -17.41
CA SER A 964 22.18 -40.75 -17.59
C SER A 964 22.34 -39.58 -18.56
N SER A 965 21.43 -39.43 -19.54
CA SER A 965 21.36 -38.29 -20.46
C SER A 965 20.61 -37.13 -19.79
N ARG A 966 21.27 -36.47 -18.83
CA ARG A 966 20.79 -35.28 -18.12
C ARG A 966 21.67 -34.06 -18.36
N TRP A 967 21.07 -32.87 -18.27
CA TRP A 967 21.73 -31.57 -18.32
C TRP A 967 21.16 -30.62 -17.26
N SER A 968 21.92 -29.59 -16.91
CA SER A 968 21.52 -28.51 -15.99
C SER A 968 22.05 -27.19 -16.52
N SER A 969 21.24 -26.14 -16.44
CA SER A 969 21.68 -24.75 -16.59
C SER A 969 22.43 -24.29 -15.34
N GLU A 970 22.95 -23.07 -15.40
CA GLU A 970 23.35 -22.30 -14.23
C GLU A 970 22.15 -22.03 -13.31
N SER A 971 22.39 -22.02 -11.99
CA SER A 971 21.45 -21.50 -10.98
C SER A 971 21.38 -19.96 -11.04
N GLY A 972 20.26 -19.39 -10.60
CA GLY A 972 20.02 -17.94 -10.56
C GLY A 972 18.89 -17.59 -9.59
N ALA A 973 18.12 -16.53 -9.80
CA ALA A 973 16.92 -16.30 -9.00
C ALA A 973 15.86 -17.41 -9.18
N ALA A 974 14.95 -17.56 -8.20
CA ALA A 974 13.84 -18.50 -8.30
C ALA A 974 13.01 -18.25 -9.58
N PHE A 975 12.41 -19.32 -10.13
CA PHE A 975 11.55 -19.21 -11.30
C PHE A 975 10.19 -18.61 -10.94
N ALA A 976 9.63 -17.80 -11.85
CA ALA A 976 8.30 -17.19 -11.67
C ALA A 976 7.18 -17.98 -12.37
N ALA A 977 7.54 -18.85 -13.32
CA ALA A 977 6.64 -19.80 -13.96
C ALA A 977 7.42 -21.05 -14.42
N ALA A 978 6.66 -22.11 -14.71
CA ALA A 978 7.17 -23.33 -15.31
C ALA A 978 7.88 -23.07 -16.65
N PRO A 979 8.86 -23.91 -17.05
CA PRO A 979 9.47 -23.83 -18.36
C PRO A 979 8.40 -24.04 -19.46
N LEU A 980 8.52 -23.33 -20.58
CA LEU A 980 7.69 -23.53 -21.77
C LEU A 980 8.57 -23.99 -22.93
N VAL A 981 8.22 -25.12 -23.55
CA VAL A 981 8.90 -25.64 -24.73
C VAL A 981 8.22 -25.13 -26.01
N ILE A 982 8.99 -24.49 -26.89
CA ILE A 982 8.55 -24.04 -28.21
C ILE A 982 9.56 -24.51 -29.24
N GLY A 983 9.19 -25.52 -30.04
CA GLY A 983 10.13 -26.17 -30.96
C GLY A 983 11.29 -26.81 -30.19
N ASP A 984 12.52 -26.43 -30.52
CA ASP A 984 13.76 -26.89 -29.86
C ASP A 984 14.22 -25.98 -28.70
N ARG A 985 13.39 -25.00 -28.31
CA ARG A 985 13.71 -23.98 -27.30
C ARG A 985 12.93 -24.19 -26.01
N VAL A 986 13.57 -23.93 -24.88
CA VAL A 986 12.95 -23.78 -23.57
C VAL A 986 12.98 -22.31 -23.21
N LEU A 987 11.80 -21.73 -22.98
CA LEU A 987 11.65 -20.41 -22.38
C LEU A 987 11.52 -20.58 -20.87
N CYS A 988 12.24 -19.77 -20.11
CA CYS A 988 12.03 -19.65 -18.67
C CYS A 988 12.09 -18.19 -18.22
N VAL A 989 11.33 -17.89 -17.16
CA VAL A 989 11.24 -16.58 -16.52
C VAL A 989 11.56 -16.70 -15.04
N ARG A 990 12.41 -15.82 -14.53
CA ARG A 990 12.78 -15.72 -13.12
C ARG A 990 12.07 -14.56 -12.42
N VAL A 991 11.98 -14.65 -11.09
CA VAL A 991 11.33 -13.66 -10.22
C VAL A 991 12.04 -12.29 -10.26
N ASP A 992 13.34 -12.25 -10.57
CA ASP A 992 14.11 -11.01 -10.77
C ASP A 992 13.83 -10.29 -12.10
N GLY A 993 13.06 -10.91 -13.00
CA GLY A 993 12.76 -10.38 -14.33
C GLY A 993 13.70 -10.87 -15.44
N GLU A 994 14.59 -11.83 -15.18
CA GLU A 994 15.40 -12.47 -16.21
C GLU A 994 14.55 -13.41 -17.08
N LEU A 995 14.66 -13.27 -18.41
CA LEU A 995 14.06 -14.14 -19.42
C LEU A 995 15.18 -14.86 -20.18
N ARG A 996 15.25 -16.20 -20.10
CA ARG A 996 16.28 -17.01 -20.80
C ARG A 996 15.68 -17.98 -21.81
N VAL A 997 16.36 -18.10 -22.95
CA VAL A 997 16.10 -19.11 -23.98
C VAL A 997 17.20 -20.15 -23.92
N LEU A 998 16.86 -21.40 -23.60
CA LEU A 998 17.79 -22.52 -23.60
C LEU A 998 17.47 -23.49 -24.75
N GLN A 999 18.45 -24.26 -25.22
CA GLN A 999 18.23 -25.36 -26.15
C GLN A 999 17.71 -26.59 -25.39
N ALA A 1000 16.56 -27.14 -25.80
CA ALA A 1000 15.88 -28.23 -25.08
C ALA A 1000 16.69 -29.56 -25.03
N TYR A 1001 17.65 -29.71 -25.94
CA TYR A 1001 18.49 -30.91 -26.06
C TYR A 1001 19.59 -31.04 -25.01
N ASP A 1002 20.23 -29.93 -24.63
CA ASP A 1002 21.45 -29.92 -23.82
C ASP A 1002 21.54 -28.75 -22.83
N GLY A 1003 20.50 -27.91 -22.74
CA GLY A 1003 20.40 -26.80 -21.80
C GLY A 1003 21.25 -25.57 -22.16
N LYS A 1004 21.93 -25.54 -23.32
CA LYS A 1004 22.78 -24.40 -23.68
C LYS A 1004 21.96 -23.11 -23.83
N PRO A 1005 22.45 -21.96 -23.32
CA PRO A 1005 21.80 -20.69 -23.56
C PRO A 1005 21.89 -20.30 -25.04
N LEU A 1006 20.73 -20.08 -25.66
CA LEU A 1006 20.58 -19.56 -27.01
C LEU A 1006 20.43 -18.02 -27.02
N GLY A 1007 19.99 -17.45 -25.90
CA GLY A 1007 19.80 -16.02 -25.72
C GLY A 1007 18.99 -15.69 -24.48
N GLY A 1008 18.65 -14.42 -24.32
CA GLY A 1008 17.84 -13.94 -23.22
C GLY A 1008 17.65 -12.43 -23.26
N THR A 1009 16.81 -11.92 -22.38
CA THR A 1009 16.55 -10.49 -22.19
C THR A 1009 16.08 -10.27 -20.74
N ALA A 1010 15.85 -9.03 -20.33
CA ALA A 1010 15.39 -8.70 -18.98
C ALA A 1010 14.19 -7.76 -19.04
N LEU A 1011 13.20 -8.01 -18.18
CA LEU A 1011 12.03 -7.14 -18.01
C LEU A 1011 12.36 -5.81 -17.31
N GLY A 1012 13.53 -5.72 -16.67
CA GLY A 1012 13.97 -4.54 -15.91
C GLY A 1012 13.19 -4.31 -14.60
N SER A 1013 12.38 -5.27 -14.17
CA SER A 1013 11.61 -5.24 -12.92
C SER A 1013 11.24 -6.66 -12.48
N PRO A 1014 11.12 -6.93 -11.17
CA PRO A 1014 10.68 -8.23 -10.66
C PRO A 1014 9.32 -8.67 -11.19
N VAL A 1015 9.15 -9.98 -11.36
CA VAL A 1015 7.92 -10.62 -11.82
C VAL A 1015 7.04 -10.96 -10.62
N VAL A 1016 5.80 -10.48 -10.65
CA VAL A 1016 4.77 -10.72 -9.63
C VAL A 1016 4.00 -12.01 -9.91
N ALA A 1017 3.73 -12.30 -11.18
CA ALA A 1017 3.07 -13.53 -11.65
C ALA A 1017 3.45 -13.81 -13.11
N ALA A 1018 3.50 -15.07 -13.50
CA ALA A 1018 3.71 -15.48 -14.88
C ALA A 1018 3.01 -16.80 -15.22
N TRP A 1019 2.68 -17.00 -16.49
CA TRP A 1019 1.95 -18.16 -17.01
C TRP A 1019 2.26 -18.41 -18.50
N SER A 1020 1.85 -19.58 -19.01
CA SER A 1020 1.89 -19.92 -20.43
C SER A 1020 0.62 -19.48 -21.13
N VAL A 1021 0.73 -18.83 -22.29
CA VAL A 1021 -0.41 -18.43 -23.13
C VAL A 1021 -0.45 -19.33 -24.35
N GLY A 1022 -1.46 -20.21 -24.40
CA GLY A 1022 -1.73 -21.10 -25.53
C GLY A 1022 -0.57 -22.03 -25.95
N GLY A 1023 0.42 -22.24 -25.08
CA GLY A 1023 1.64 -23.01 -25.39
C GLY A 1023 2.59 -22.33 -26.40
N LYS A 1024 2.43 -21.03 -26.66
CA LYS A 1024 3.18 -20.28 -27.69
C LYS A 1024 3.98 -19.09 -27.18
N SER A 1025 3.69 -18.64 -25.97
CA SER A 1025 4.42 -17.55 -25.32
C SER A 1025 4.29 -17.66 -23.81
N LEU A 1026 5.25 -17.08 -23.10
CA LEU A 1026 5.08 -16.74 -21.69
C LEU A 1026 4.43 -15.36 -21.60
N ALA A 1027 3.59 -15.15 -20.59
CA ALA A 1027 3.09 -13.84 -20.23
C ALA A 1027 3.11 -13.67 -18.71
N GLY A 1028 2.98 -12.44 -18.24
CA GLY A 1028 2.97 -12.17 -16.82
C GLY A 1028 2.77 -10.71 -16.46
N LEU A 1029 3.01 -10.43 -15.19
CA LEU A 1029 2.94 -9.11 -14.57
C LEU A 1029 4.27 -8.82 -13.88
N THR A 1030 4.82 -7.63 -14.09
CA THR A 1030 5.73 -6.99 -13.13
C THR A 1030 4.90 -6.17 -12.14
N ALA A 1031 5.56 -5.43 -11.25
CA ALA A 1031 4.89 -4.45 -10.40
C ALA A 1031 4.02 -3.46 -11.20
N ASN A 1032 4.42 -3.00 -12.40
CA ASN A 1032 3.73 -1.91 -13.12
C ASN A 1032 3.38 -2.21 -14.59
N THR A 1033 3.79 -3.36 -15.14
CA THR A 1033 3.52 -3.73 -16.54
C THR A 1033 3.01 -5.16 -16.67
N ALA A 1034 2.00 -5.36 -17.52
CA ALA A 1034 1.77 -6.66 -18.15
C ALA A 1034 2.83 -6.85 -19.24
N TRP A 1035 3.23 -8.10 -19.48
CA TRP A 1035 4.18 -8.44 -20.52
C TRP A 1035 3.83 -9.76 -21.19
N SER A 1036 4.25 -9.92 -22.45
CA SER A 1036 4.26 -11.23 -23.12
C SER A 1036 5.51 -11.41 -23.98
N TRP A 1037 5.97 -12.65 -24.11
CA TRP A 1037 7.25 -13.01 -24.70
C TRP A 1037 7.15 -14.38 -25.41
N ASP A 1038 7.46 -14.41 -26.70
CA ASP A 1038 7.45 -15.60 -27.56
C ASP A 1038 8.82 -16.30 -27.67
N GLY A 1039 9.83 -15.80 -26.94
CA GLY A 1039 11.21 -16.25 -27.05
C GLY A 1039 12.08 -15.39 -27.97
N ALA A 1040 11.50 -14.42 -28.69
CA ALA A 1040 12.20 -13.48 -29.55
C ALA A 1040 11.94 -12.01 -29.14
N GLU A 1041 10.67 -11.60 -29.01
CA GLU A 1041 10.28 -10.22 -28.73
C GLU A 1041 9.45 -10.13 -27.44
N VAL A 1042 9.79 -9.16 -26.57
CA VAL A 1042 9.01 -8.86 -25.36
C VAL A 1042 8.11 -7.66 -25.67
N THR A 1043 6.80 -7.87 -25.58
CA THR A 1043 5.81 -6.80 -25.60
C THR A 1043 5.42 -6.44 -24.18
N THR A 1044 5.21 -5.14 -23.89
CA THR A 1044 4.80 -4.67 -22.56
C THR A 1044 3.65 -3.67 -22.65
N GLU A 1045 2.81 -3.64 -21.62
CA GLU A 1045 1.63 -2.80 -21.50
C GLU A 1045 1.52 -2.29 -20.05
N PRO A 1046 1.25 -1.00 -19.79
CA PRO A 1046 1.12 -0.48 -18.44
C PRO A 1046 -0.12 -1.05 -17.73
N LEU A 1047 0.01 -1.35 -16.43
CA LEU A 1047 -1.11 -1.80 -15.60
C LEU A 1047 -1.93 -0.59 -15.08
N PRO A 1048 -3.25 -0.75 -14.86
CA PRO A 1048 -4.08 0.30 -14.24
C PRO A 1048 -3.69 0.61 -12.79
N GLN A 1049 -2.96 -0.29 -12.13
CA GLN A 1049 -2.45 -0.13 -10.77
C GLN A 1049 -1.24 -1.04 -10.53
N THR A 1050 -0.36 -0.67 -9.61
CA THR A 1050 0.75 -1.51 -9.14
C THR A 1050 0.25 -2.85 -8.61
N ALA A 1051 0.74 -3.95 -9.21
CA ALA A 1051 0.39 -5.33 -8.91
C ALA A 1051 1.00 -5.80 -7.58
N MET A 1052 0.19 -6.54 -6.82
CA MET A 1052 0.59 -7.33 -5.65
C MET A 1052 0.50 -8.84 -5.94
N ALA A 1053 -0.49 -9.23 -6.74
CA ALA A 1053 -0.68 -10.59 -7.24
C ALA A 1053 -1.41 -10.55 -8.60
N GLY A 1054 -1.47 -11.68 -9.29
CA GLY A 1054 -2.29 -11.83 -10.49
C GLY A 1054 -2.16 -13.19 -11.16
N ALA A 1055 -2.81 -13.33 -12.31
CA ALA A 1055 -2.85 -14.53 -13.13
C ALA A 1055 -3.30 -14.17 -14.56
N GLU A 1056 -3.55 -15.16 -15.41
CA GLU A 1056 -4.07 -14.94 -16.75
C GLU A 1056 -5.35 -14.09 -16.72
N SER A 1057 -5.29 -12.94 -17.38
CA SER A 1057 -6.35 -11.92 -17.42
C SER A 1057 -6.78 -11.33 -16.06
N VAL A 1058 -6.03 -11.54 -14.97
CA VAL A 1058 -6.37 -11.01 -13.63
C VAL A 1058 -5.20 -10.25 -13.01
N LEU A 1059 -5.49 -9.05 -12.52
CA LEU A 1059 -4.59 -8.22 -11.73
C LEU A 1059 -5.19 -7.95 -10.36
N ILE A 1060 -4.41 -8.10 -9.29
CA ILE A 1060 -4.78 -7.64 -7.95
C ILE A 1060 -3.76 -6.61 -7.49
N GLY A 1061 -4.23 -5.37 -7.27
CA GLY A 1061 -3.38 -4.26 -6.86
C GLY A 1061 -3.08 -4.25 -5.36
N ILE A 1062 -2.04 -3.49 -4.97
CA ILE A 1062 -1.57 -3.35 -3.57
C ILE A 1062 -2.62 -2.87 -2.54
N ASN A 1063 -3.77 -2.35 -2.97
CA ASN A 1063 -4.88 -1.95 -2.09
C ASN A 1063 -5.99 -3.02 -1.99
N GLY A 1064 -5.81 -4.19 -2.62
CA GLY A 1064 -6.80 -5.25 -2.73
C GLY A 1064 -7.84 -5.06 -3.85
N ARG A 1065 -7.74 -4.04 -4.71
CA ARG A 1065 -8.61 -3.94 -5.90
C ARG A 1065 -8.27 -5.01 -6.92
N VAL A 1066 -9.30 -5.64 -7.47
CA VAL A 1066 -9.20 -6.73 -8.43
C VAL A 1066 -9.67 -6.25 -9.79
N TRP A 1067 -8.90 -6.53 -10.83
CA TRP A 1067 -9.18 -6.14 -12.21
C TRP A 1067 -9.21 -7.37 -13.10
N LEU A 1068 -10.21 -7.45 -13.98
CA LEU A 1068 -10.36 -8.48 -15.01
C LEU A 1068 -10.08 -7.86 -16.38
N ARG A 1069 -9.19 -8.48 -17.16
CA ARG A 1069 -8.90 -8.07 -18.53
C ARG A 1069 -9.98 -8.59 -19.48
N SER A 1070 -10.65 -7.69 -20.18
CA SER A 1070 -11.61 -7.99 -21.24
C SER A 1070 -11.08 -7.41 -22.56
N GLY A 1071 -10.42 -8.26 -23.36
CA GLY A 1071 -9.70 -7.82 -24.55
C GLY A 1071 -8.51 -6.92 -24.22
N SER A 1072 -8.60 -5.64 -24.62
CA SER A 1072 -7.58 -4.61 -24.34
C SER A 1072 -7.91 -3.72 -23.13
N GLU A 1073 -9.05 -3.91 -22.47
CA GLU A 1073 -9.47 -3.09 -21.33
C GLU A 1073 -9.41 -3.85 -20.00
N TRP A 1074 -9.09 -3.13 -18.93
CA TRP A 1074 -9.13 -3.64 -17.55
C TRP A 1074 -10.40 -3.16 -16.84
N LYS A 1075 -11.26 -4.09 -16.46
CA LYS A 1075 -12.53 -3.86 -15.76
C LYS A 1075 -12.32 -4.03 -14.25
N ASP A 1076 -12.69 -3.02 -13.47
CA ASP A 1076 -12.67 -3.11 -12.00
C ASP A 1076 -13.77 -4.07 -11.52
N MET A 1077 -13.39 -5.07 -10.75
CA MET A 1077 -14.26 -6.13 -10.23
C MET A 1077 -14.63 -5.91 -8.76
N GLY A 1078 -14.08 -4.88 -8.11
CA GLY A 1078 -14.25 -4.58 -6.69
C GLY A 1078 -12.97 -4.82 -5.89
N ARG A 1079 -13.14 -5.12 -4.60
CA ARG A 1079 -12.04 -5.22 -3.63
C ARG A 1079 -12.11 -6.52 -2.84
N VAL A 1080 -10.96 -7.13 -2.59
CA VAL A 1080 -10.76 -8.18 -1.59
C VAL A 1080 -10.08 -7.63 -0.34
N GLU A 1081 -10.38 -8.22 0.81
CA GLU A 1081 -9.77 -7.92 2.10
C GLU A 1081 -9.21 -9.21 2.70
N GLY A 1082 -7.99 -9.15 3.24
CA GLY A 1082 -7.24 -10.31 3.73
C GLY A 1082 -6.07 -10.71 2.83
N THR A 1083 -5.24 -11.65 3.30
CA THR A 1083 -4.05 -12.14 2.60
C THR A 1083 -4.45 -13.11 1.49
N ILE A 1084 -3.98 -12.86 0.27
CA ILE A 1084 -4.20 -13.74 -0.88
C ILE A 1084 -3.31 -14.99 -0.71
N THR A 1085 -3.91 -16.18 -0.69
CA THR A 1085 -3.18 -17.44 -0.42
C THR A 1085 -2.90 -18.28 -1.67
N GLY A 1086 -3.27 -17.80 -2.85
CA GLY A 1086 -3.02 -18.48 -4.11
C GLY A 1086 -3.35 -17.61 -5.32
N SER A 1087 -2.93 -18.04 -6.51
CA SER A 1087 -3.23 -17.34 -7.76
C SER A 1087 -4.75 -17.19 -7.94
N PRO A 1088 -5.25 -15.98 -8.29
CA PRO A 1088 -6.64 -15.81 -8.65
C PRO A 1088 -6.93 -16.44 -10.01
N VAL A 1089 -8.20 -16.63 -10.36
CA VAL A 1089 -8.59 -17.16 -11.67
C VAL A 1089 -9.72 -16.34 -12.29
N ALA A 1090 -9.58 -15.99 -13.58
CA ALA A 1090 -10.65 -15.42 -14.38
C ALA A 1090 -11.68 -16.51 -14.69
N TRP A 1091 -12.96 -16.21 -14.45
CA TRP A 1091 -14.07 -17.13 -14.71
C TRP A 1091 -15.21 -16.37 -15.38
N GLN A 1092 -15.24 -16.40 -16.71
CA GLN A 1092 -16.17 -15.59 -17.52
C GLN A 1092 -16.07 -14.10 -17.17
N ASP A 1093 -17.16 -13.47 -16.71
CA ASP A 1093 -17.24 -12.09 -16.25
C ASP A 1093 -16.92 -11.93 -14.75
N HIS A 1094 -16.33 -12.94 -14.12
CA HIS A 1094 -16.01 -13.00 -12.70
C HIS A 1094 -14.52 -13.26 -12.43
N VAL A 1095 -14.09 -13.01 -11.20
CA VAL A 1095 -12.75 -13.38 -10.70
C VAL A 1095 -12.90 -14.11 -9.37
N ALA A 1096 -12.36 -15.31 -9.25
CA ALA A 1096 -12.27 -16.02 -7.98
C ALA A 1096 -10.89 -15.80 -7.34
N VAL A 1097 -10.87 -15.37 -6.08
CA VAL A 1097 -9.66 -15.03 -5.32
C VAL A 1097 -9.63 -15.85 -4.00
N PRO A 1098 -8.62 -16.71 -3.78
CA PRO A 1098 -8.43 -17.41 -2.51
C PRO A 1098 -7.81 -16.48 -1.45
N ILE A 1099 -8.42 -16.48 -0.26
CA ILE A 1099 -8.07 -15.64 0.89
C ILE A 1099 -8.13 -16.52 2.15
N GLY A 1100 -7.11 -17.37 2.33
CA GLY A 1100 -7.04 -18.38 3.40
C GLY A 1100 -8.19 -19.37 3.32
N THR A 1101 -8.93 -19.49 4.42
CA THR A 1101 -10.14 -20.33 4.56
C THR A 1101 -11.37 -19.78 3.84
N SER A 1102 -11.25 -18.65 3.13
CA SER A 1102 -12.32 -18.03 2.34
C SER A 1102 -11.95 -17.88 0.86
N MET A 1103 -12.93 -18.00 -0.03
CA MET A 1103 -12.82 -17.76 -1.47
C MET A 1103 -13.83 -16.68 -1.84
N ARG A 1104 -13.38 -15.62 -2.50
CA ARG A 1104 -14.25 -14.52 -2.96
C ARG A 1104 -14.38 -14.56 -4.47
N VAL A 1105 -15.60 -14.77 -4.96
CA VAL A 1105 -15.94 -14.64 -6.38
C VAL A 1105 -16.51 -13.24 -6.59
N LEU A 1106 -15.74 -12.38 -7.25
CA LEU A 1106 -16.11 -11.01 -7.59
C LEU A 1106 -16.75 -10.94 -8.98
N GLY A 1107 -17.71 -10.04 -9.15
CA GLY A 1107 -18.47 -9.86 -10.40
C GLY A 1107 -19.97 -9.68 -10.15
N ALA A 1108 -20.76 -9.66 -11.23
CA ALA A 1108 -22.21 -9.55 -11.13
C ALA A 1108 -22.78 -10.80 -10.43
N ARG A 1109 -23.47 -10.63 -9.29
CA ARG A 1109 -23.90 -11.74 -8.40
C ARG A 1109 -22.74 -12.56 -7.81
N GLY A 1110 -21.59 -11.92 -7.58
CA GLY A 1110 -20.48 -12.51 -6.83
C GLY A 1110 -20.88 -13.07 -5.46
N PHE A 1111 -20.15 -14.06 -4.98
CA PHE A 1111 -20.44 -14.79 -3.75
C PHE A 1111 -19.17 -15.14 -2.98
N GLY A 1112 -19.33 -15.47 -1.69
CA GLY A 1112 -18.26 -15.99 -0.85
C GLY A 1112 -18.45 -17.48 -0.58
N ILE A 1113 -17.34 -18.21 -0.46
CA ILE A 1113 -17.29 -19.57 0.07
C ILE A 1113 -16.36 -19.53 1.28
N THR A 1114 -16.75 -20.17 2.38
CA THR A 1114 -15.89 -20.35 3.57
C THR A 1114 -15.77 -21.84 3.87
N GLN A 1115 -14.59 -22.28 4.29
CA GLN A 1115 -14.29 -23.68 4.66
C GLN A 1115 -13.47 -23.74 5.95
N THR A 1116 -13.21 -24.94 6.46
CA THR A 1116 -12.41 -25.15 7.67
C THR A 1116 -10.90 -25.25 7.41
N ALA A 1117 -10.48 -25.26 6.14
CA ALA A 1117 -9.09 -25.29 5.71
C ALA A 1117 -8.88 -24.35 4.53
N ASP A 1118 -7.63 -23.97 4.30
CA ASP A 1118 -7.26 -23.03 3.24
C ASP A 1118 -7.63 -23.54 1.85
N PHE A 1119 -8.04 -22.61 1.00
CA PHE A 1119 -8.24 -22.85 -0.41
C PHE A 1119 -6.92 -22.87 -1.17
N LEU A 1120 -6.79 -23.87 -2.03
CA LEU A 1120 -5.79 -23.89 -3.11
C LEU A 1120 -6.29 -23.00 -4.27
N PRO A 1121 -5.43 -22.62 -5.23
CA PRO A 1121 -5.86 -21.89 -6.42
C PRO A 1121 -7.02 -22.60 -7.12
N ALA A 1122 -8.07 -21.85 -7.44
CA ALA A 1122 -9.21 -22.37 -8.17
C ALA A 1122 -8.90 -22.53 -9.66
N VAL A 1123 -9.60 -23.45 -10.32
CA VAL A 1123 -9.40 -23.74 -11.76
C VAL A 1123 -10.74 -23.75 -12.49
N VAL A 1124 -10.74 -23.48 -13.80
CA VAL A 1124 -11.95 -23.50 -14.63
C VAL A 1124 -11.96 -24.75 -15.50
N ILE A 1125 -13.04 -25.52 -15.45
CA ILE A 1125 -13.24 -26.78 -16.16
C ILE A 1125 -14.58 -26.76 -16.90
N GLY A 1126 -14.57 -26.88 -18.23
CA GLY A 1126 -15.80 -26.82 -19.04
C GLY A 1126 -16.64 -25.55 -18.82
N GLY A 1127 -16.00 -24.42 -18.48
CA GLY A 1127 -16.68 -23.17 -18.11
C GLY A 1127 -17.25 -23.10 -16.69
N LYS A 1128 -17.06 -24.14 -15.86
CA LYS A 1128 -17.43 -24.18 -14.43
C LYS A 1128 -16.23 -23.86 -13.55
N LEU A 1129 -16.44 -23.21 -12.40
CA LEU A 1129 -15.40 -22.93 -11.42
C LEU A 1129 -15.24 -24.12 -10.47
N ALA A 1130 -14.07 -24.74 -10.47
CA ALA A 1130 -13.70 -25.77 -9.51
C ALA A 1130 -12.81 -25.19 -8.41
N VAL A 1131 -13.22 -25.40 -7.17
CA VAL A 1131 -12.54 -24.93 -5.96
C VAL A 1131 -12.11 -26.15 -5.14
N VAL A 1132 -10.88 -26.14 -4.64
CA VAL A 1132 -10.30 -27.21 -3.83
C VAL A 1132 -9.76 -26.62 -2.53
N ASN A 1133 -10.03 -27.27 -1.39
CA ASN A 1133 -9.37 -26.95 -0.12
C ASN A 1133 -8.30 -28.00 0.24
N GLN A 1134 -7.40 -27.65 1.16
CA GLN A 1134 -6.35 -28.55 1.63
C GLN A 1134 -6.87 -29.84 2.30
N ASN A 1135 -8.12 -29.87 2.78
CA ASN A 1135 -8.75 -31.08 3.35
C ASN A 1135 -9.22 -32.09 2.27
N GLY A 1136 -9.09 -31.76 0.99
CA GLY A 1136 -9.52 -32.61 -0.11
C GLY A 1136 -11.01 -32.52 -0.43
N THR A 1137 -11.68 -31.45 -0.02
CA THR A 1137 -13.02 -31.12 -0.54
C THR A 1137 -12.86 -30.43 -1.90
N VAL A 1138 -13.52 -30.98 -2.92
CA VAL A 1138 -13.61 -30.39 -4.27
C VAL A 1138 -15.07 -29.97 -4.51
N ALA A 1139 -15.28 -28.71 -4.90
CA ALA A 1139 -16.60 -28.14 -5.17
C ALA A 1139 -16.61 -27.45 -6.54
N VAL A 1140 -17.54 -27.84 -7.40
CA VAL A 1140 -17.69 -27.30 -8.76
C VAL A 1140 -18.94 -26.44 -8.84
N TYR A 1141 -18.79 -25.20 -9.28
CA TYR A 1141 -19.85 -24.19 -9.35
C TYR A 1141 -20.17 -23.84 -10.80
N GLU A 1142 -21.46 -23.72 -11.10
CA GLU A 1142 -21.95 -23.15 -12.36
C GLU A 1142 -22.02 -21.61 -12.28
N PRO A 1143 -21.95 -20.90 -13.42
CA PRO A 1143 -21.97 -19.42 -13.49
C PRO A 1143 -23.17 -18.72 -12.82
#